data_AF-A0A942BZA8-F1
#
_entry.id   AF-A0A942BZA8-F1
#
_cell.length_a   1.000
_cell.length_b   1.000
_cell.length_c   1.000
_cell.angle_alpha   90.00
_cell.angle_beta   90.00
_cell.angle_gamma   90.00
#
_symmetry.space_group_name_H-M   'P 1'
#
loop_
_entity.id
_entity.type
_entity.pdbx_description
1 polymer ?
#
loop_
_entity_poly.entity_id
_entity_poly.type
_entity_poly.pdbx_seq_one_letter_code
_entity_poly.pdbx_strand_id
1 'polypeptide(L)'
;MSRITPPLILAVILAILSPTLLAQPSTKGPAINDAAASFFDDSAVREIRIYPEDPNWYNVLLQAHQNEATSGDPYFPCRFKYGDIDLPKVGIRMKGNSSFRRNGIKKPFKLDFNEYDDNLTFLGLKKLNLNNGDLQPDFIREKLLHDFAGKYIAALRSVFVRLYINDSYYGLYLAVEQPDKTMMESRFGDDEDGNLYEGEERMGGTGGRPNLAYLGAAQSLYQNVYILKTNETANDYSGLIQFLDVLNNTATADLPAKIEPIADVENWLYAMAINNLFVNLDSYLGVAAEYYLYDRSRDGKFIHIQWDHNESFGITGDGTPRLTNPFITSPFYLPGTGTGNDARPLLQKLWAVDDYRRLYLRMLARFTREGFDVTTYEARVKQLADLIRPHLTEDPNKAYTITQFETNLNSAVGATPGVNQFVRERYNYLRPYLNTQAQASDVRLNEIITVNNGTYKDGAGDADQWIELHNLGPGSVTTTGFYLTDDQATPTKWALPTKTLADGEFLVLWLDGETAEGDTHASFKLTTTGGKLYLYQSANGTTTQLDTATYPAMPAGQSHIRLQDYGTKWTTTAKTTPAAVNVNVTPASNGTGILLINEIMADNDSAFQDPNEAGAYEDWFEVYNPGTSAVNMSGMYITDNLANPTKWKVPDGVSIPAGGRLVFMADNETAQGSQHVSWQLSGDGEAIGIYDTDGKTLIDSYTFGTQQTDISIGRATDGAAAWSYFKPATPGAANSSAFANWITNGASFHVASVAPAALASAFGQNLTASGVSASGTPLPTTLGGVTLTLTDSANVARNAPLLFVGPGQVNFQVPADMAKGRANAVLRRQDGTSVTGSLLIETVAPGLFAANANGQGVGAIGAVRVAADNTQTPLQVMNYDSAQQRFVAVPINLGAETDKVFLSLYLTGLRGVLNSSEVTVEVGGVAVPVTYVGAQSEYIGLDQVNIGPLPRSLAGRGEVQVVVTASGKRVNRVTINIQ
;
A
#
# COMPACT_ATOMS: atom_id res chain seq x y z
N MET A 1 -5.71 -44.70 -6.64
CA MET A 1 -5.30 -43.39 -7.20
C MET A 1 -4.08 -42.92 -6.42
N SER A 2 -2.94 -42.80 -7.09
CA SER A 2 -1.71 -42.24 -6.51
C SER A 2 -1.95 -40.78 -6.09
N ARG A 3 -1.32 -40.35 -5.00
CA ARG A 3 -1.44 -38.97 -4.48
C ARG A 3 -1.02 -37.98 -5.56
N ILE A 4 -1.95 -37.11 -5.92
CA ILE A 4 -1.73 -36.06 -6.90
C ILE A 4 -1.46 -34.78 -6.11
N THR A 5 -0.21 -34.32 -6.10
CA THR A 5 0.19 -33.05 -5.49
C THR A 5 1.16 -32.33 -6.43
N PRO A 6 0.79 -31.18 -7.02
CA PRO A 6 1.74 -30.28 -7.67
C PRO A 6 2.62 -29.59 -6.60
N PRO A 7 3.95 -29.59 -6.73
CA PRO A 7 4.88 -28.93 -5.78
C PRO A 7 4.60 -27.42 -5.60
N LEU A 8 4.04 -26.78 -6.63
CA LEU A 8 3.77 -25.34 -6.67
C LEU A 8 2.70 -24.90 -5.65
N ILE A 9 1.63 -25.70 -5.47
CA ILE A 9 0.51 -25.35 -4.57
C ILE A 9 0.96 -25.38 -3.12
N LEU A 10 1.85 -26.31 -2.80
CA LEU A 10 2.41 -26.46 -1.47
C LEU A 10 3.36 -25.32 -1.12
N ALA A 11 4.16 -24.87 -2.08
CA ALA A 11 4.98 -23.67 -1.93
C ALA A 11 4.12 -22.41 -1.70
N VAL A 12 2.95 -22.31 -2.35
CA VAL A 12 1.98 -21.22 -2.10
C VAL A 12 1.41 -21.31 -0.68
N ILE A 13 1.00 -22.50 -0.21
CA ILE A 13 0.50 -22.72 1.17
C ILE A 13 1.58 -22.38 2.22
N LEU A 14 2.85 -22.71 1.96
CA LEU A 14 3.96 -22.34 2.84
C LEU A 14 4.25 -20.83 2.85
N ALA A 15 4.14 -20.16 1.69
CA ALA A 15 4.30 -18.71 1.59
C ALA A 15 3.17 -17.94 2.30
N ILE A 16 1.94 -18.43 2.22
CA ILE A 16 0.77 -17.91 2.94
C ILE A 16 1.02 -17.88 4.46
N LEU A 17 1.74 -18.88 4.99
CA LEU A 17 2.07 -19.01 6.40
C LEU A 17 3.38 -18.31 6.80
N SER A 18 3.89 -17.35 6.02
CA SER A 18 5.09 -16.56 6.34
C SER A 18 5.01 -15.12 5.81
N PRO A 19 4.07 -14.27 6.26
CA PRO A 19 3.97 -12.90 5.79
C PRO A 19 5.09 -12.02 6.35
N THR A 20 5.88 -11.42 5.46
CA THR A 20 6.55 -10.14 5.73
C THR A 20 5.47 -9.06 5.84
N LEU A 21 5.40 -8.38 6.98
CA LEU A 21 4.46 -7.28 7.23
C LEU A 21 4.71 -6.15 6.22
N LEU A 22 3.90 -6.05 5.17
CA LEU A 22 3.82 -4.85 4.33
C LEU A 22 2.93 -3.85 5.06
N ALA A 23 3.53 -3.00 5.90
CA ALA A 23 2.90 -1.72 6.20
C ALA A 23 2.69 -0.99 4.87
N GLN A 24 1.45 -0.63 4.53
CA GLN A 24 1.22 0.13 3.30
C GLN A 24 1.94 1.48 3.42
N PRO A 25 2.88 1.81 2.52
CA PRO A 25 3.46 3.14 2.50
C PRO A 25 2.33 4.14 2.26
N SER A 26 2.31 5.23 3.02
CA SER A 26 1.44 6.35 2.68
C SER A 26 1.92 6.90 1.33
N THR A 27 1.12 6.76 0.28
CA THR A 27 1.44 7.28 -1.04
C THR A 27 1.05 8.76 -1.08
N LYS A 28 2.02 9.61 -1.41
CA LYS A 28 1.80 11.04 -1.68
C LYS A 28 1.68 11.34 -3.18
N GLY A 29 2.07 10.39 -4.02
CA GLY A 29 1.88 10.49 -5.46
C GLY A 29 0.38 10.62 -5.81
N PRO A 30 0.02 11.37 -6.86
CA PRO A 30 -1.35 11.42 -7.34
C PRO A 30 -1.82 10.02 -7.74
N ALA A 31 -3.08 9.69 -7.45
CA ALA A 31 -3.68 8.45 -7.93
C ALA A 31 -3.80 8.51 -9.45
N ILE A 32 -3.27 7.51 -10.15
CA ILE A 32 -3.28 7.43 -11.61
C ILE A 32 -4.35 6.44 -12.04
N ASN A 33 -5.41 6.94 -12.68
CA ASN A 33 -6.47 6.12 -13.25
C ASN A 33 -6.78 6.61 -14.68
N ASP A 34 -5.85 6.34 -15.59
CA ASP A 34 -5.98 6.67 -17.00
C ASP A 34 -6.03 5.40 -17.87
N ALA A 35 -6.38 5.57 -19.15
CA ALA A 35 -6.52 4.45 -20.08
C ALA A 35 -5.21 3.67 -20.34
N ALA A 36 -4.04 4.27 -20.07
CA ALA A 36 -2.73 3.65 -20.23
C ALA A 36 -2.25 2.89 -18.98
N ALA A 37 -2.98 2.92 -17.87
CA ALA A 37 -2.58 2.26 -16.63
C ALA A 37 -2.30 0.76 -16.82
N SER A 38 -3.12 0.06 -17.63
CA SER A 38 -2.94 -1.36 -17.94
C SER A 38 -1.69 -1.64 -18.79
N PHE A 39 -1.30 -0.71 -19.66
CA PHE A 39 -0.06 -0.83 -20.45
C PHE A 39 1.17 -0.80 -19.54
N PHE A 40 1.19 0.11 -18.56
CA PHE A 40 2.30 0.30 -17.63
C PHE A 40 2.35 -0.68 -16.45
N ASP A 41 1.38 -1.59 -16.32
CA ASP A 41 1.47 -2.67 -15.35
C ASP A 41 2.70 -3.57 -15.63
N ASP A 42 3.52 -3.77 -14.61
CA ASP A 42 4.81 -4.48 -14.72
C ASP A 42 4.72 -5.97 -14.35
N SER A 43 3.51 -6.51 -14.22
CA SER A 43 3.25 -7.94 -14.07
C SER A 43 3.91 -8.83 -15.13
N ALA A 44 4.10 -8.28 -16.33
CA ALA A 44 4.61 -8.99 -17.48
C ALA A 44 5.31 -8.02 -18.44
N VAL A 45 6.28 -8.53 -19.20
CA VAL A 45 6.88 -7.80 -20.31
C VAL A 45 5.84 -7.64 -21.42
N ARG A 46 5.63 -6.41 -21.87
CA ARG A 46 4.68 -6.08 -22.94
C ARG A 46 5.28 -6.40 -24.31
N GLU A 47 4.45 -6.61 -25.33
CA GLU A 47 4.91 -6.76 -26.70
C GLU A 47 4.40 -5.60 -27.55
N ILE A 48 5.31 -4.92 -28.24
CA ILE A 48 4.98 -3.88 -29.22
C ILE A 48 5.59 -4.26 -30.56
N ARG A 49 4.86 -4.01 -31.64
CA ARG A 49 5.34 -4.21 -33.00
C ARG A 49 5.27 -2.91 -33.78
N ILE A 50 6.33 -2.63 -34.53
CA ILE A 50 6.38 -1.50 -35.44
C ILE A 50 6.75 -1.96 -36.85
N TYR A 51 6.16 -1.28 -37.84
CA TYR A 51 6.40 -1.52 -39.27
C TYR A 51 6.70 -0.17 -39.91
N PRO A 52 7.97 0.25 -39.94
CA PRO A 52 8.39 1.45 -40.67
C PRO A 52 7.98 1.35 -42.15
N GLU A 53 7.46 2.44 -42.72
CA GLU A 53 7.04 2.43 -44.13
C GLU A 53 8.25 2.35 -45.09
N ASP A 54 9.40 2.93 -44.71
CA ASP A 54 10.61 2.91 -45.53
C ASP A 54 11.36 1.56 -45.37
N PRO A 55 11.64 0.80 -46.44
CA PRO A 55 12.39 -0.45 -46.35
C PRO A 55 13.84 -0.26 -45.86
N ASN A 56 14.40 0.95 -45.97
CA ASN A 56 15.71 1.37 -45.46
C ASN A 56 15.59 2.19 -44.17
N TRP A 57 14.50 2.01 -43.41
CA TRP A 57 14.16 2.79 -42.21
C TRP A 57 15.35 3.04 -41.27
N TYR A 58 16.18 2.03 -41.00
CA TYR A 58 17.25 2.17 -40.01
C TYR A 58 18.24 3.28 -40.40
N ASN A 59 18.71 3.27 -41.65
CA ASN A 59 19.65 4.27 -42.13
C ASN A 59 18.99 5.64 -42.28
N VAL A 60 17.71 5.69 -42.64
CA VAL A 60 16.94 6.93 -42.73
C VAL A 60 16.82 7.59 -41.34
N LEU A 61 16.37 6.83 -40.33
CA LEU A 61 16.27 7.32 -38.95
C LEU A 61 17.65 7.70 -38.39
N LEU A 62 18.67 6.88 -38.65
CA LEU A 62 20.04 7.12 -38.20
C LEU A 62 20.60 8.41 -38.79
N GLN A 63 20.47 8.59 -40.11
CA GLN A 63 20.97 9.77 -40.81
C GLN A 63 20.19 11.03 -40.40
N ALA A 64 18.88 10.95 -40.21
CA ALA A 64 18.06 12.06 -39.75
C ALA A 64 18.54 12.54 -38.37
N HIS A 65 18.68 11.62 -37.42
CA HIS A 65 19.10 11.96 -36.05
C HIS A 65 20.57 12.43 -36.00
N GLN A 66 21.48 11.83 -36.79
CA GLN A 66 22.87 12.31 -36.90
C GLN A 66 22.98 13.76 -37.42
N ASN A 67 21.99 14.22 -38.18
CA ASN A 67 21.96 15.57 -38.76
C ASN A 67 21.00 16.51 -38.00
N GLU A 68 20.51 16.12 -36.81
CA GLU A 68 19.47 16.85 -36.06
C GLU A 68 19.78 18.34 -35.88
N ALA A 69 21.06 18.68 -35.67
CA ALA A 69 21.53 20.04 -35.47
C ALA A 69 21.34 20.95 -36.70
N THR A 70 21.14 20.36 -37.89
CA THR A 70 21.01 21.08 -39.18
C THR A 70 19.63 20.98 -39.81
N SER A 71 18.90 19.88 -39.57
CA SER A 71 17.59 19.61 -40.19
C SER A 71 16.43 19.51 -39.20
N GLY A 72 16.69 19.63 -37.89
CA GLY A 72 15.77 19.12 -36.87
C GLY A 72 15.76 17.59 -36.84
N ASP A 73 14.98 17.01 -35.93
CA ASP A 73 14.81 15.55 -35.77
C ASP A 73 13.40 15.12 -36.20
N PRO A 74 13.15 14.92 -37.50
CA PRO A 74 11.81 14.66 -38.04
C PRO A 74 11.30 13.26 -37.69
N TYR A 75 9.97 13.14 -37.60
CA TYR A 75 9.31 11.84 -37.52
C TYR A 75 9.09 11.23 -38.90
N PHE A 76 9.18 9.90 -38.97
CA PHE A 76 8.89 9.11 -40.16
C PHE A 76 7.68 8.22 -39.92
N PRO A 77 6.87 7.91 -40.94
CA PRO A 77 5.66 7.13 -40.75
C PRO A 77 5.99 5.65 -40.48
N CYS A 78 5.30 5.08 -39.50
CA CYS A 78 5.29 3.64 -39.24
C CYS A 78 3.91 3.19 -38.76
N ARG A 79 3.58 1.91 -38.95
CA ARG A 79 2.43 1.29 -38.30
C ARG A 79 2.84 0.76 -36.93
N PHE A 80 2.00 0.93 -35.91
CA PHE A 80 2.22 0.47 -34.54
C PHE A 80 1.14 -0.55 -34.14
N LYS A 81 1.53 -1.61 -33.41
CA LYS A 81 0.60 -2.60 -32.86
C LYS A 81 0.92 -2.95 -31.40
N TYR A 82 -0.15 -3.11 -30.62
CA TYR A 82 -0.13 -3.62 -29.24
C TYR A 82 -1.43 -4.40 -28.97
N GLY A 83 -1.34 -5.71 -28.75
CA GLY A 83 -2.54 -6.56 -28.65
C GLY A 83 -3.46 -6.41 -29.86
N ASP A 84 -4.72 -6.07 -29.61
CA ASP A 84 -5.72 -5.81 -30.64
C ASP A 84 -5.68 -4.37 -31.20
N ILE A 85 -4.86 -3.48 -30.61
CA ILE A 85 -4.69 -2.11 -31.09
C ILE A 85 -3.76 -2.12 -32.30
N ASP A 86 -4.24 -1.53 -33.39
CA ASP A 86 -3.56 -1.44 -34.67
C ASP A 86 -3.66 -0.01 -35.22
N LEU A 87 -2.57 0.75 -35.06
CA LEU A 87 -2.50 2.14 -35.48
C LEU A 87 -1.76 2.19 -36.82
N PRO A 88 -2.45 2.45 -37.94
CA PRO A 88 -1.90 2.26 -39.28
C PRO A 88 -0.77 3.24 -39.61
N LYS A 89 -0.73 4.40 -38.95
CA LYS A 89 0.24 5.45 -39.24
C LYS A 89 0.50 6.33 -38.02
N VAL A 90 1.71 6.24 -37.48
CA VAL A 90 2.23 7.02 -36.35
C VAL A 90 3.64 7.51 -36.69
N GLY A 91 4.17 8.48 -35.96
CA GLY A 91 5.55 8.94 -36.07
C GLY A 91 6.54 8.04 -35.33
N ILE A 92 7.69 7.76 -35.94
CA ILE A 92 8.87 7.18 -35.29
C ILE A 92 10.12 8.00 -35.60
N ARG A 93 10.97 8.18 -34.60
CA ARG A 93 12.35 8.67 -34.75
C ARG A 93 13.30 8.02 -33.75
N MET A 94 14.61 8.17 -33.97
CA MET A 94 15.62 7.90 -32.94
C MET A 94 15.68 9.08 -31.97
N LYS A 95 16.21 8.87 -30.75
CA LYS A 95 16.29 9.94 -29.75
C LYS A 95 17.59 9.89 -28.93
N GLY A 96 17.77 10.91 -28.08
CA GLY A 96 18.81 10.95 -27.05
C GLY A 96 20.19 11.24 -27.62
N ASN A 97 21.09 11.73 -26.78
CA ASN A 97 22.43 12.12 -27.24
C ASN A 97 23.45 11.00 -26.97
N SER A 98 23.75 10.77 -25.71
CA SER A 98 24.81 9.83 -25.31
C SER A 98 24.38 8.36 -25.48
N SER A 99 23.12 8.06 -25.13
CA SER A 99 22.48 6.75 -25.33
C SER A 99 22.29 6.36 -26.79
N PHE A 100 22.22 7.35 -27.69
CA PHE A 100 22.24 7.14 -29.13
C PHE A 100 23.65 6.82 -29.62
N ARG A 101 24.69 7.49 -29.10
CA ARG A 101 26.08 7.28 -29.54
C ARG A 101 26.64 5.92 -29.09
N ARG A 102 26.23 5.43 -27.93
CA ARG A 102 26.58 4.10 -27.40
C ARG A 102 25.58 3.03 -27.86
N ASN A 103 25.88 1.74 -27.67
CA ASN A 103 25.00 0.59 -28.01
C ASN A 103 24.84 0.20 -29.50
N GLY A 104 25.75 0.60 -30.37
CA GLY A 104 25.84 0.02 -31.73
C GLY A 104 24.52 0.14 -32.50
N ILE A 105 23.95 -0.97 -32.97
CA ILE A 105 22.68 -0.99 -33.71
C ILE A 105 21.45 -0.66 -32.83
N LYS A 106 21.49 -0.95 -31.52
CA LYS A 106 20.36 -0.78 -30.60
C LYS A 106 20.16 0.67 -30.16
N LYS A 107 19.52 1.47 -31.01
CA LYS A 107 19.19 2.88 -30.71
C LYS A 107 17.89 3.01 -29.90
N PRO A 108 17.77 4.02 -29.02
CA PRO A 108 16.49 4.34 -28.41
C PRO A 108 15.58 5.02 -29.44
N PHE A 109 14.27 4.84 -29.29
CA PHE A 109 13.27 5.38 -30.21
C PHE A 109 12.27 6.27 -29.47
N LYS A 110 11.62 7.15 -30.21
CA LYS A 110 10.43 7.88 -29.76
C LYS A 110 9.30 7.64 -30.75
N LEU A 111 8.14 7.28 -30.22
CA LEU A 111 6.89 7.15 -30.96
C LEU A 111 6.01 8.36 -30.69
N ASP A 112 5.38 8.86 -31.74
CA ASP A 112 4.47 10.01 -31.71
C ASP A 112 3.17 9.62 -32.40
N PHE A 113 2.17 9.26 -31.59
CA PHE A 113 0.92 8.68 -32.05
C PHE A 113 0.06 9.71 -32.79
N ASN A 114 0.21 11.00 -32.44
CA ASN A 114 -0.59 12.07 -33.02
C ASN A 114 0.16 12.90 -34.09
N GLU A 115 1.34 12.46 -34.54
CA GLU A 115 2.15 13.16 -35.56
C GLU A 115 1.40 13.36 -36.88
N TYR A 116 0.60 12.37 -37.31
CA TYR A 116 -0.11 12.39 -38.59
C TYR A 116 -1.64 12.53 -38.46
N ASP A 117 -2.15 12.51 -37.22
CA ASP A 117 -3.55 12.71 -36.86
C ASP A 117 -3.61 13.26 -35.44
N ASP A 118 -3.94 14.56 -35.30
CA ASP A 118 -3.93 15.28 -34.02
C ASP A 118 -4.82 14.65 -32.94
N ASN A 119 -5.79 13.82 -33.31
CA ASN A 119 -6.72 13.16 -32.38
C ASN A 119 -6.29 11.73 -32.02
N LEU A 120 -5.32 11.15 -32.74
CA LEU A 120 -4.93 9.77 -32.53
C LEU A 120 -4.08 9.62 -31.27
N THR A 121 -4.45 8.68 -30.41
CA THR A 121 -3.71 8.36 -29.18
C THR A 121 -3.54 6.86 -29.03
N PHE A 122 -2.50 6.46 -28.29
CA PHE A 122 -2.33 5.08 -27.82
C PHE A 122 -2.74 5.01 -26.35
N LEU A 123 -3.94 4.51 -26.07
CA LEU A 123 -4.50 4.44 -24.70
C LEU A 123 -4.46 5.80 -23.99
N GLY A 124 -4.77 6.88 -24.73
CA GLY A 124 -4.67 8.25 -24.24
C GLY A 124 -3.29 8.90 -24.40
N LEU A 125 -2.21 8.11 -24.53
CA LEU A 125 -0.87 8.65 -24.72
C LEU A 125 -0.69 9.24 -26.12
N LYS A 126 -0.06 10.41 -26.18
CA LYS A 126 0.40 11.03 -27.44
C LYS A 126 1.79 10.57 -27.85
N LYS A 127 2.66 10.33 -26.88
CA LYS A 127 4.06 9.94 -27.12
C LYS A 127 4.49 8.81 -26.20
N LEU A 128 5.41 7.98 -26.68
CA LEU A 128 6.06 6.93 -25.89
C LEU A 128 7.55 6.84 -26.23
N ASN A 129 8.40 6.82 -25.21
CA ASN A 129 9.85 6.67 -25.38
C ASN A 129 10.25 5.21 -25.20
N LEU A 130 11.11 4.69 -26.06
CA LEU A 130 11.68 3.35 -25.98
C LEU A 130 13.17 3.46 -25.67
N ASN A 131 13.52 3.36 -24.38
CA ASN A 131 14.89 3.45 -23.89
C ASN A 131 15.62 2.11 -24.06
N ASN A 132 16.89 2.19 -24.48
CA ASN A 132 17.71 1.04 -24.87
C ASN A 132 18.55 0.45 -23.72
N GLY A 133 18.41 0.95 -22.49
CA GLY A 133 19.16 0.52 -21.31
C GLY A 133 20.64 0.88 -21.33
N ASP A 134 20.98 2.03 -21.92
CA ASP A 134 22.36 2.52 -21.95
C ASP A 134 22.96 2.64 -20.54
N LEU A 135 24.23 2.23 -20.38
CA LEU A 135 24.97 2.18 -19.11
C LEU A 135 24.33 1.31 -18.01
N GLN A 136 23.35 0.45 -18.34
CA GLN A 136 22.68 -0.41 -17.37
C GLN A 136 22.87 -1.89 -17.70
N PRO A 137 23.94 -2.54 -17.19
CA PRO A 137 24.13 -3.98 -17.38
C PRO A 137 22.97 -4.84 -16.84
N ASP A 138 22.31 -4.42 -15.76
CA ASP A 138 21.10 -5.05 -15.20
C ASP A 138 19.78 -4.63 -15.87
N PHE A 139 19.75 -3.55 -16.66
CA PHE A 139 18.57 -3.07 -17.38
C PHE A 139 17.35 -2.65 -16.52
N ILE A 140 17.44 -2.53 -15.19
CA ILE A 140 16.26 -2.32 -14.30
C ILE A 140 16.26 -1.00 -13.52
N ARG A 141 17.37 -0.25 -13.48
CA ARG A 141 17.52 0.95 -12.62
C ARG A 141 16.45 2.01 -12.85
N GLU A 142 16.21 2.36 -14.11
CA GLU A 142 15.28 3.45 -14.45
C GLU A 142 13.85 3.10 -14.00
N LYS A 143 13.42 1.84 -14.20
CA LYS A 143 12.14 1.31 -13.70
C LYS A 143 12.04 1.40 -12.18
N LEU A 144 13.07 0.97 -11.46
CA LEU A 144 13.10 1.00 -9.99
C LEU A 144 12.96 2.43 -9.46
N LEU A 145 13.65 3.39 -10.08
CA LEU A 145 13.57 4.79 -9.67
C LEU A 145 12.19 5.38 -9.98
N HIS A 146 11.63 5.14 -11.17
CA HIS A 146 10.28 5.58 -11.54
C HIS A 146 9.22 5.07 -10.54
N ASP A 147 9.25 3.79 -10.19
CA ASP A 147 8.33 3.20 -9.21
C ASP A 147 8.49 3.81 -7.82
N PHE A 148 9.73 4.11 -7.43
CA PHE A 148 10.01 4.72 -6.15
C PHE A 148 9.50 6.17 -6.12
N ALA A 149 9.80 6.96 -7.15
CA ALA A 149 9.40 8.35 -7.25
C ALA A 149 7.88 8.51 -7.31
N GLY A 150 7.18 7.61 -8.03
CA GLY A 150 5.72 7.62 -8.16
C GLY A 150 4.96 7.46 -6.85
N LYS A 151 5.61 6.98 -5.77
CA LYS A 151 5.03 6.96 -4.43
C LYS A 151 4.93 8.34 -3.78
N TYR A 152 5.74 9.31 -4.20
CA TYR A 152 5.93 10.57 -3.48
C TYR A 152 5.65 11.82 -4.32
N ILE A 153 5.90 11.76 -5.63
CA ILE A 153 5.73 12.89 -6.56
C ILE A 153 5.10 12.41 -7.87
N ALA A 154 4.61 13.36 -8.66
CA ALA A 154 4.23 13.08 -10.04
C ALA A 154 5.48 12.62 -10.82
N ALA A 155 5.54 11.32 -11.10
CA ALA A 155 6.66 10.68 -11.76
C ALA A 155 6.20 9.96 -13.04
N LEU A 156 7.17 9.67 -13.89
CA LEU A 156 6.96 8.90 -15.10
C LEU A 156 6.58 7.46 -14.76
N ARG A 157 5.72 6.87 -15.58
CA ARG A 157 5.53 5.42 -15.61
C ARG A 157 6.49 4.78 -16.61
N SER A 158 6.87 3.54 -16.35
CA SER A 158 7.67 2.76 -17.29
C SER A 158 7.36 1.27 -17.20
N VAL A 159 7.55 0.55 -18.31
CA VAL A 159 7.31 -0.89 -18.40
C VAL A 159 8.28 -1.54 -19.40
N PHE A 160 8.68 -2.77 -19.16
CA PHE A 160 9.53 -3.51 -20.10
C PHE A 160 8.72 -3.94 -21.32
N VAL A 161 9.29 -3.77 -22.51
CA VAL A 161 8.69 -4.17 -23.79
C VAL A 161 9.63 -5.04 -24.62
N ARG A 162 9.10 -6.10 -25.21
CA ARG A 162 9.69 -6.74 -26.39
C ARG A 162 9.33 -5.90 -27.61
N LEU A 163 10.34 -5.31 -28.24
CA LEU A 163 10.15 -4.58 -29.49
C LEU A 163 10.36 -5.52 -30.68
N TYR A 164 9.34 -5.61 -31.54
CA TYR A 164 9.46 -6.26 -32.84
C TYR A 164 9.44 -5.20 -33.95
N ILE A 165 10.36 -5.31 -34.89
CA ILE A 165 10.39 -4.49 -36.11
C ILE A 165 10.19 -5.42 -37.30
N ASN A 166 9.14 -5.19 -38.09
CA ASN A 166 8.76 -6.07 -39.21
C ASN A 166 8.68 -7.54 -38.78
N ASP A 167 7.95 -7.79 -37.67
CA ASP A 167 7.76 -9.10 -37.02
C ASP A 167 9.04 -9.81 -36.54
N SER A 168 10.21 -9.17 -36.66
CA SER A 168 11.48 -9.69 -36.15
C SER A 168 11.75 -9.11 -34.77
N TYR A 169 12.07 -9.96 -33.80
CA TYR A 169 12.41 -9.51 -32.44
C TYR A 169 13.68 -8.67 -32.50
N TYR A 170 13.55 -7.38 -32.19
CA TYR A 170 14.64 -6.41 -32.27
C TYR A 170 15.39 -6.30 -30.94
N GLY A 171 14.68 -6.41 -29.81
CA GLY A 171 15.29 -6.46 -28.49
C GLY A 171 14.35 -6.06 -27.36
N LEU A 172 14.86 -6.17 -26.13
CA LEU A 172 14.20 -5.70 -24.92
C LEU A 172 14.42 -4.19 -24.78
N TYR A 173 13.37 -3.43 -24.52
CA TYR A 173 13.41 -1.98 -24.28
C TYR A 173 12.65 -1.64 -22.99
N LEU A 174 12.94 -0.48 -22.42
CA LEU A 174 12.08 0.12 -21.41
C LEU A 174 11.20 1.17 -22.09
N ALA A 175 9.89 0.95 -22.10
CA ALA A 175 8.93 1.95 -22.53
C ALA A 175 8.70 2.95 -21.40
N VAL A 176 8.92 4.23 -21.65
CA VAL A 176 8.85 5.33 -20.67
C VAL A 176 7.85 6.37 -21.15
N GLU A 177 6.93 6.73 -20.26
CA GLU A 177 5.93 7.78 -20.48
C GLU A 177 6.61 9.12 -20.80
N GLN A 178 6.05 9.90 -21.73
CA GLN A 178 6.58 11.23 -22.05
C GLN A 178 5.99 12.27 -21.09
N PRO A 179 6.82 13.15 -20.48
CA PRO A 179 6.33 14.39 -19.90
C PRO A 179 5.75 15.27 -21.00
N ASP A 180 4.43 15.37 -21.02
CA ASP A 180 3.65 16.23 -21.91
C ASP A 180 2.33 16.63 -21.23
N LYS A 181 1.49 17.38 -21.96
CA LYS A 181 0.18 17.82 -21.46
C LYS A 181 -0.69 16.66 -20.97
N THR A 182 -0.70 15.53 -21.67
CA THR A 182 -1.49 14.34 -21.31
C THR A 182 -1.07 13.81 -19.94
N MET A 183 0.23 13.73 -19.69
CA MET A 183 0.74 13.32 -18.39
C MET A 183 0.28 14.32 -17.30
N MET A 184 0.40 15.62 -17.55
CA MET A 184 -0.01 16.63 -16.56
C MET A 184 -1.51 16.54 -16.23
N GLU A 185 -2.37 16.42 -17.24
CA GLU A 185 -3.81 16.23 -17.09
C GLU A 185 -4.11 14.98 -16.24
N SER A 186 -3.49 13.84 -16.55
CA SER A 186 -3.70 12.60 -15.79
C SER A 186 -3.27 12.67 -14.32
N ARG A 187 -2.34 13.58 -13.97
CA ARG A 187 -1.84 13.72 -12.59
C ARG A 187 -2.56 14.79 -11.80
N PHE A 188 -3.11 15.80 -12.47
CA PHE A 188 -3.57 17.03 -11.82
C PHE A 188 -5.01 17.43 -12.14
N GLY A 189 -5.64 16.84 -13.15
CA GLY A 189 -7.03 17.10 -13.58
C GLY A 189 -7.12 17.38 -15.09
N ASP A 190 -8.24 17.02 -15.73
CA ASP A 190 -8.45 17.24 -17.17
C ASP A 190 -8.57 18.72 -17.57
N ASP A 191 -8.77 19.62 -16.59
CA ASP A 191 -8.83 21.08 -16.77
C ASP A 191 -7.45 21.75 -16.69
N GLU A 192 -6.40 20.96 -16.50
CA GLU A 192 -5.05 21.44 -16.29
C GLU A 192 -4.37 21.86 -17.62
N ASP A 193 -3.94 23.12 -17.73
CA ASP A 193 -3.44 23.75 -18.97
C ASP A 193 -2.20 24.63 -18.72
N GLY A 194 -1.38 24.24 -17.75
CA GLY A 194 -0.20 24.97 -17.33
C GLY A 194 0.97 24.95 -18.33
N ASN A 195 1.99 25.77 -18.06
CA ASN A 195 3.20 25.80 -18.87
C ASN A 195 4.19 24.73 -18.41
N LEU A 196 4.57 23.84 -19.33
CA LEU A 196 5.58 22.80 -19.15
C LEU A 196 6.86 23.23 -19.86
N TYR A 197 7.97 23.29 -19.13
CA TYR A 197 9.28 23.66 -19.64
C TYR A 197 10.24 22.49 -19.49
N GLU A 198 10.94 22.12 -20.56
CA GLU A 198 12.08 21.21 -20.48
C GLU A 198 13.35 21.99 -20.14
N GLY A 199 14.04 21.57 -19.08
CA GLY A 199 15.33 22.13 -18.67
C GLY A 199 16.45 21.54 -19.51
N GLU A 200 16.68 22.11 -20.69
CA GLU A 200 17.74 21.70 -21.60
C GLU A 200 18.38 22.93 -22.28
N GLU A 201 19.71 22.99 -22.32
CA GLU A 201 20.42 24.01 -23.09
C GLU A 201 20.35 23.67 -24.58
N ARG A 202 19.75 24.54 -25.41
CA ARG A 202 19.90 24.41 -26.87
C ARG A 202 21.37 24.56 -27.24
N MET A 203 21.95 23.51 -27.82
CA MET A 203 23.34 23.48 -28.29
C MET A 203 23.71 24.77 -29.05
N GLY A 204 24.68 25.54 -28.52
CA GLY A 204 25.17 26.78 -29.12
C GLY A 204 24.47 28.07 -28.68
N GLY A 205 23.54 28.02 -27.71
CA GLY A 205 22.90 29.19 -27.11
C GLY A 205 23.80 29.98 -26.15
N THR A 206 23.52 31.27 -25.98
CA THR A 206 24.08 32.09 -24.88
C THR A 206 23.06 32.15 -23.74
N GLY A 207 23.41 31.69 -22.53
CA GLY A 207 22.48 31.73 -21.37
C GLY A 207 22.89 30.90 -20.15
N GLY A 208 23.81 29.93 -20.30
CA GLY A 208 24.20 29.02 -19.21
C GLY A 208 23.29 27.79 -19.13
N ARG A 209 23.54 26.92 -18.14
CA ARG A 209 22.76 25.68 -17.92
C ARG A 209 21.42 25.98 -17.25
N PRO A 210 20.39 25.11 -17.36
CA PRO A 210 19.15 25.21 -16.61
C PRO A 210 19.39 24.88 -15.12
N ASN A 211 20.14 25.74 -14.43
CA ASN A 211 20.49 25.60 -13.02
C ASN A 211 19.56 26.40 -12.10
N LEU A 212 18.44 26.92 -12.60
CA LEU A 212 17.46 27.73 -11.85
C LEU A 212 18.05 29.07 -11.33
N ALA A 213 19.06 29.62 -12.02
CA ALA A 213 19.50 30.98 -11.80
C ALA A 213 18.53 32.00 -12.40
N TYR A 214 18.40 33.15 -11.74
CA TYR A 214 17.72 34.30 -12.32
C TYR A 214 18.65 34.99 -13.33
N LEU A 215 18.23 35.06 -14.59
CA LEU A 215 19.02 35.61 -15.69
C LEU A 215 18.73 37.09 -15.95
N GLY A 216 17.58 37.60 -15.48
CA GLY A 216 17.13 38.98 -15.67
C GLY A 216 15.64 39.04 -16.03
N ALA A 217 15.07 40.22 -16.25
CA ALA A 217 13.63 40.33 -16.55
C ALA A 217 13.26 39.97 -18.00
N ALA A 218 14.23 39.82 -18.90
CA ALA A 218 13.97 39.60 -20.32
C ALA A 218 13.73 38.11 -20.64
N GLN A 219 12.55 37.77 -21.16
CA GLN A 219 12.18 36.41 -21.56
C GLN A 219 13.16 35.74 -22.54
N SER A 220 13.77 36.50 -23.45
CA SER A 220 14.75 35.98 -24.41
C SER A 220 15.97 35.31 -23.77
N LEU A 221 16.26 35.61 -22.49
CA LEU A 221 17.34 34.98 -21.74
C LEU A 221 17.00 33.54 -21.32
N TYR A 222 15.72 33.20 -21.20
CA TYR A 222 15.24 31.91 -20.71
C TYR A 222 14.88 30.95 -21.84
N GLN A 223 14.48 31.46 -23.01
CA GLN A 223 14.00 30.65 -24.14
C GLN A 223 15.05 29.68 -24.72
N ASN A 224 16.34 29.91 -24.47
CA ASN A 224 17.43 29.01 -24.89
C ASN A 224 17.83 27.98 -23.82
N VAL A 225 17.27 28.10 -22.61
CA VAL A 225 17.64 27.31 -21.42
C VAL A 225 16.44 26.47 -20.92
N TYR A 226 15.23 26.99 -21.09
CA TYR A 226 13.97 26.37 -20.70
C TYR A 226 13.06 26.32 -21.92
N ILE A 227 12.90 25.13 -22.50
CA ILE A 227 12.15 24.95 -23.75
C ILE A 227 10.68 24.70 -23.40
N LEU A 228 9.83 25.65 -23.72
CA LEU A 228 8.39 25.53 -23.52
C LEU A 228 7.81 24.41 -24.41
N LYS A 229 7.00 23.52 -23.83
CA LYS A 229 6.43 22.30 -24.44
C LYS A 229 4.91 22.28 -24.48
N THR A 230 4.27 23.22 -23.80
CA THR A 230 2.82 23.45 -23.82
C THR A 230 2.58 24.94 -24.02
N ASN A 231 1.42 25.34 -24.54
CA ASN A 231 1.08 26.75 -24.74
C ASN A 231 2.11 27.53 -25.59
N GLU A 232 2.78 26.84 -26.53
CA GLU A 232 3.88 27.40 -27.34
C GLU A 232 3.46 28.63 -28.16
N THR A 233 2.17 28.73 -28.52
CA THR A 233 1.63 29.91 -29.21
C THR A 233 1.53 31.13 -28.29
N ALA A 234 1.11 30.92 -27.03
CA ALA A 234 1.09 31.99 -26.03
C ALA A 234 2.51 32.42 -25.66
N ASN A 235 3.45 31.46 -25.61
CA ASN A 235 4.89 31.70 -25.42
C ASN A 235 5.18 32.59 -24.21
N ASP A 236 4.49 32.36 -23.10
CA ASP A 236 4.59 33.20 -21.90
C ASP A 236 5.56 32.59 -20.88
N TYR A 237 6.61 33.34 -20.54
CA TYR A 237 7.61 32.94 -19.55
C TYR A 237 7.49 33.74 -18.24
N SER A 238 6.48 34.62 -18.09
CA SER A 238 6.42 35.54 -16.94
C SER A 238 6.39 34.80 -15.60
N GLY A 239 5.67 33.67 -15.52
CA GLY A 239 5.62 32.82 -14.32
C GLY A 239 6.99 32.24 -13.96
N LEU A 240 7.73 31.72 -14.95
CA LEU A 240 9.08 31.20 -14.73
C LEU A 240 10.05 32.29 -14.26
N ILE A 241 10.00 33.47 -14.90
CA ILE A 241 10.85 34.61 -14.53
C ILE A 241 10.56 35.06 -13.10
N GLN A 242 9.27 35.15 -12.72
CA GLN A 242 8.85 35.50 -11.36
C GLN A 242 9.34 34.46 -10.34
N PHE A 243 9.14 33.17 -10.62
CA PHE A 243 9.61 32.08 -9.75
C PHE A 243 11.12 32.16 -9.52
N LEU A 244 11.91 32.32 -10.59
CA LEU A 244 13.36 32.40 -10.50
C LEU A 244 13.84 33.68 -9.79
N ASP A 245 13.17 34.82 -10.00
CA ASP A 245 13.46 36.06 -9.28
C ASP A 245 13.23 35.90 -7.77
N VAL A 246 12.05 35.40 -7.39
CA VAL A 246 11.71 35.17 -5.98
C VAL A 246 12.69 34.19 -5.34
N LEU A 247 13.00 33.07 -6.01
CA LEU A 247 13.94 32.08 -5.51
C LEU A 247 15.34 32.67 -5.29
N ASN A 248 15.86 33.42 -6.26
CA ASN A 248 17.26 33.87 -6.21
C ASN A 248 17.43 35.14 -5.35
N ASN A 249 16.54 36.11 -5.49
CA ASN A 249 16.72 37.47 -4.98
C ASN A 249 15.98 37.76 -3.66
N THR A 250 15.10 36.86 -3.18
CA THR A 250 14.47 37.04 -1.86
C THR A 250 15.44 36.70 -0.72
N ALA A 251 15.52 37.54 0.32
CA ALA A 251 16.30 37.22 1.51
C ALA A 251 15.80 35.93 2.18
N THR A 252 16.69 35.10 2.73
CA THR A 252 16.34 33.78 3.28
C THR A 252 15.20 33.84 4.31
N ALA A 253 15.17 34.88 5.17
CA ALA A 253 14.13 35.06 6.18
C ALA A 253 12.73 35.32 5.60
N ASP A 254 12.66 35.94 4.41
CA ASP A 254 11.40 36.27 3.73
C ASP A 254 11.01 35.21 2.69
N LEU A 255 11.92 34.27 2.38
CA LEU A 255 11.75 33.33 1.27
C LEU A 255 10.50 32.46 1.44
N PRO A 256 10.21 31.84 2.60
CA PRO A 256 9.03 30.99 2.75
C PRO A 256 7.73 31.69 2.38
N ALA A 257 7.52 32.90 2.89
CA ALA A 257 6.31 33.68 2.65
C ALA A 257 6.12 34.08 1.17
N LYS A 258 7.21 34.19 0.40
CA LYS A 258 7.16 34.57 -1.01
C LYS A 258 7.16 33.39 -1.97
N ILE A 259 7.82 32.29 -1.63
CA ILE A 259 7.99 31.13 -2.53
C ILE A 259 6.82 30.15 -2.44
N GLU A 260 6.25 29.90 -1.26
CA GLU A 260 5.16 28.93 -1.05
C GLU A 260 3.87 29.23 -1.82
N PRO A 261 3.50 30.51 -2.10
CA PRO A 261 2.35 30.82 -2.94
C PRO A 261 2.54 30.45 -4.41
N ILE A 262 3.79 30.40 -4.91
CA ILE A 262 4.10 30.23 -6.35
C ILE A 262 4.87 28.95 -6.67
N ALA A 263 5.22 28.15 -5.65
CA ALA A 263 5.93 26.89 -5.81
C ALA A 263 5.50 25.86 -4.77
N ASP A 264 5.43 24.60 -5.20
CA ASP A 264 5.21 23.45 -4.34
C ASP A 264 6.55 23.01 -3.73
N VAL A 265 7.03 23.74 -2.72
CA VAL A 265 8.36 23.52 -2.10
C VAL A 265 8.58 22.07 -1.70
N GLU A 266 7.52 21.38 -1.28
CA GLU A 266 7.61 19.99 -0.88
C GLU A 266 7.88 19.04 -2.05
N ASN A 267 7.18 19.22 -3.17
CA ASN A 267 7.48 18.49 -4.41
C ASN A 267 8.95 18.67 -4.82
N TRP A 268 9.47 19.89 -4.75
CA TRP A 268 10.88 20.17 -5.05
C TRP A 268 11.83 19.44 -4.11
N LEU A 269 11.60 19.49 -2.80
CA LEU A 269 12.45 18.81 -1.82
C LEU A 269 12.39 17.29 -1.98
N TYR A 270 11.22 16.72 -2.29
CA TYR A 270 11.07 15.29 -2.59
C TYR A 270 11.86 14.89 -3.82
N ALA A 271 11.71 15.61 -4.94
CA ALA A 271 12.45 15.32 -6.17
C ALA A 271 13.97 15.37 -5.95
N MET A 272 14.45 16.36 -5.19
CA MET A 272 15.87 16.46 -4.87
C MET A 272 16.34 15.36 -3.91
N ALA A 273 15.51 14.99 -2.93
CA ALA A 273 15.81 13.90 -2.00
C ALA A 273 15.88 12.55 -2.73
N ILE A 274 15.00 12.31 -3.72
CA ILE A 274 15.03 11.11 -4.57
C ILE A 274 16.31 11.09 -5.41
N ASN A 275 16.63 12.18 -6.11
CA ASN A 275 17.88 12.27 -6.88
C ASN A 275 19.11 12.05 -5.99
N ASN A 276 19.12 12.56 -4.76
CA ASN A 276 20.21 12.32 -3.81
C ASN A 276 20.25 10.89 -3.28
N LEU A 277 19.09 10.28 -2.99
CA LEU A 277 18.98 8.89 -2.53
C LEU A 277 19.62 7.95 -3.55
N PHE A 278 19.25 8.07 -4.82
CA PHE A 278 19.77 7.25 -5.91
C PHE A 278 21.09 7.75 -6.50
N VAL A 279 21.61 8.87 -6.00
CA VAL A 279 22.84 9.51 -6.52
C VAL A 279 22.74 9.69 -8.04
N ASN A 280 21.60 10.22 -8.50
CA ASN A 280 21.38 10.61 -9.88
C ASN A 280 22.05 11.97 -10.12
N LEU A 281 23.28 11.97 -10.62
CA LEU A 281 24.00 13.20 -10.95
C LEU A 281 23.76 13.66 -12.38
N ASP A 282 23.08 12.87 -13.21
CA ASP A 282 22.57 13.31 -14.50
C ASP A 282 21.18 13.93 -14.33
N SER A 283 21.12 14.89 -13.41
CA SER A 283 19.91 15.59 -13.02
C SER A 283 20.26 17.02 -12.59
N TYR A 284 19.27 17.76 -12.09
CA TYR A 284 19.51 19.05 -11.44
C TYR A 284 20.65 18.98 -10.39
N LEU A 285 20.73 17.89 -9.61
CA LEU A 285 21.71 17.77 -8.52
C LEU A 285 23.16 17.80 -9.03
N GLY A 286 23.45 17.19 -10.18
CA GLY A 286 24.81 17.04 -10.70
C GLY A 286 25.10 17.93 -11.90
N VAL A 287 24.47 17.71 -13.06
CA VAL A 287 24.76 18.48 -14.29
C VAL A 287 23.86 19.70 -14.52
N ALA A 288 22.82 19.90 -13.71
CA ALA A 288 21.81 20.95 -13.94
C ALA A 288 21.08 20.80 -15.28
N ALA A 289 20.60 19.59 -15.57
CA ALA A 289 19.80 19.23 -16.75
C ALA A 289 18.89 18.04 -16.42
N GLU A 290 18.21 17.49 -17.42
CA GLU A 290 17.36 16.29 -17.33
C GLU A 290 16.20 16.42 -16.33
N TYR A 291 15.42 17.48 -16.49
CA TYR A 291 14.18 17.67 -15.75
C TYR A 291 13.21 18.57 -16.52
N TYR A 292 11.95 18.55 -16.09
CA TYR A 292 10.92 19.47 -16.53
C TYR A 292 10.43 20.32 -15.35
N LEU A 293 9.99 21.53 -15.66
CA LEU A 293 9.27 22.42 -14.75
C LEU A 293 7.84 22.53 -15.22
N TYR A 294 6.91 22.47 -14.29
CA TYR A 294 5.50 22.61 -14.62
C TYR A 294 4.86 23.68 -13.74
N ASP A 295 4.29 24.70 -14.38
CA ASP A 295 3.54 25.79 -13.77
C ASP A 295 2.05 25.42 -13.73
N ARG A 296 1.60 24.88 -12.59
CA ARG A 296 0.25 24.29 -12.51
C ARG A 296 -0.85 25.34 -12.64
N SER A 297 -1.79 25.17 -13.57
CA SER A 297 -2.89 26.12 -13.76
C SER A 297 -3.91 26.11 -12.62
N ARG A 298 -4.14 24.96 -11.98
CA ARG A 298 -5.12 24.82 -10.90
C ARG A 298 -4.80 25.63 -9.64
N ASP A 299 -3.51 25.89 -9.38
CA ASP A 299 -3.06 26.56 -8.14
C ASP A 299 -1.92 27.56 -8.32
N GLY A 300 -1.41 27.76 -9.54
CA GLY A 300 -0.34 28.71 -9.87
C GLY A 300 1.01 28.34 -9.27
N LYS A 301 1.26 27.05 -9.00
CA LYS A 301 2.49 26.59 -8.34
C LYS A 301 3.41 25.83 -9.27
N PHE A 302 4.67 26.24 -9.28
CA PHE A 302 5.76 25.52 -9.94
C PHE A 302 6.13 24.24 -9.22
N ILE A 303 6.26 23.15 -9.99
CA ILE A 303 6.75 21.84 -9.54
C ILE A 303 7.91 21.35 -10.41
N HIS A 304 8.64 20.37 -9.87
CA HIS A 304 9.69 19.65 -10.59
C HIS A 304 9.20 18.28 -11.03
N ILE A 305 9.38 17.96 -12.31
CA ILE A 305 9.16 16.63 -12.87
C ILE A 305 10.53 16.09 -13.26
N GLN A 306 10.93 14.97 -12.64
CA GLN A 306 12.22 14.37 -12.95
C GLN A 306 12.20 13.76 -14.35
N TRP A 307 13.36 13.65 -15.00
CA TRP A 307 13.52 13.06 -16.34
C TRP A 307 14.88 12.36 -16.43
N ASP A 308 15.02 11.46 -17.41
CA ASP A 308 16.23 10.69 -17.76
C ASP A 308 16.98 10.06 -16.56
N HIS A 309 16.45 8.95 -16.04
CA HIS A 309 16.99 8.30 -14.84
C HIS A 309 17.98 7.18 -15.13
N ASN A 310 18.55 7.14 -16.34
CA ASN A 310 19.40 6.05 -16.76
C ASN A 310 20.73 6.02 -15.96
N GLU A 311 21.28 7.19 -15.62
CA GLU A 311 22.50 7.37 -14.80
C GLU A 311 22.17 7.51 -13.30
N SER A 312 21.39 6.56 -12.76
CA SER A 312 21.06 6.48 -11.33
C SER A 312 21.77 5.31 -10.63
N PHE A 313 21.51 5.12 -9.34
CA PHE A 313 22.16 4.10 -8.49
C PHE A 313 23.69 4.22 -8.46
N GLY A 314 24.19 5.45 -8.39
CA GLY A 314 25.61 5.73 -8.29
C GLY A 314 26.40 5.61 -9.60
N ILE A 315 25.71 5.48 -10.74
CA ILE A 315 26.27 5.88 -12.03
C ILE A 315 26.36 7.41 -12.00
N THR A 316 27.56 7.96 -12.11
CA THR A 316 27.78 9.40 -11.85
C THR A 316 28.36 10.11 -13.06
N GLY A 317 28.16 9.60 -14.26
CA GLY A 317 28.68 10.22 -15.47
C GLY A 317 28.65 9.27 -16.66
N ASP A 318 28.94 9.86 -17.81
CA ASP A 318 28.80 9.31 -19.16
C ASP A 318 29.79 8.15 -19.46
N GLY A 319 29.70 7.07 -18.69
CA GLY A 319 30.66 5.96 -18.66
C GLY A 319 31.93 6.23 -17.84
N THR A 320 32.17 7.47 -17.41
CA THR A 320 33.29 7.86 -16.51
C THR A 320 32.72 8.42 -15.20
N PRO A 321 32.98 7.78 -14.04
CA PRO A 321 32.45 8.27 -12.76
C PRO A 321 32.92 9.70 -12.43
N ARG A 322 31.98 10.58 -12.06
CA ARG A 322 32.32 11.91 -11.49
C ARG A 322 32.67 11.82 -10.00
N LEU A 323 32.24 10.76 -9.31
CA LEU A 323 32.55 10.54 -7.89
C LEU A 323 33.45 9.34 -7.69
N THR A 324 34.42 9.46 -6.77
CA THR A 324 35.28 8.35 -6.35
C THR A 324 34.51 7.28 -5.57
N ASN A 325 33.53 7.68 -4.76
CA ASN A 325 32.68 6.77 -4.00
C ASN A 325 31.24 7.31 -3.95
N PRO A 326 30.33 6.80 -4.81
CA PRO A 326 28.96 7.29 -4.86
C PRO A 326 28.13 6.88 -3.63
N PHE A 327 28.49 5.82 -2.92
CA PHE A 327 27.68 5.28 -1.81
C PHE A 327 27.58 6.26 -0.63
N ILE A 328 28.65 7.01 -0.38
CA ILE A 328 28.77 7.96 0.74
C ILE A 328 28.50 9.41 0.33
N THR A 329 27.79 9.63 -0.79
CA THR A 329 27.45 10.98 -1.26
C THR A 329 26.63 11.73 -0.20
N SER A 330 27.10 12.90 0.22
CA SER A 330 26.42 13.70 1.24
C SER A 330 24.95 13.98 0.88
N PRO A 331 24.02 13.94 1.86
CA PRO A 331 22.66 14.44 1.66
C PRO A 331 22.60 15.89 1.17
N PHE A 332 23.61 16.69 1.48
CA PHE A 332 23.76 18.08 1.05
C PHE A 332 24.83 18.26 -0.02
N TYR A 333 25.00 17.28 -0.90
CA TYR A 333 25.95 17.36 -2.01
C TYR A 333 25.64 18.56 -2.93
N LEU A 334 26.68 19.31 -3.29
CA LEU A 334 26.66 20.36 -4.31
C LEU A 334 27.88 20.17 -5.23
N PRO A 335 27.74 20.34 -6.56
CA PRO A 335 28.85 20.19 -7.48
C PRO A 335 29.80 21.41 -7.46
N GLY A 336 31.10 21.15 -7.61
CA GLY A 336 32.10 22.17 -7.93
C GLY A 336 32.27 23.29 -6.88
N THR A 337 32.42 24.53 -7.37
CA THR A 337 32.66 25.73 -6.54
C THR A 337 31.38 26.41 -6.05
N GLY A 338 30.21 25.98 -6.53
CA GLY A 338 28.91 26.57 -6.21
C GLY A 338 28.66 27.95 -6.85
N THR A 339 29.38 28.29 -7.93
CA THR A 339 29.22 29.55 -8.69
C THR A 339 29.04 29.30 -10.19
N GLY A 340 28.49 30.28 -10.92
CA GLY A 340 28.27 30.16 -12.37
C GLY A 340 27.39 28.96 -12.74
N ASN A 341 27.81 28.17 -13.73
CA ASN A 341 27.07 26.97 -14.16
C ASN A 341 27.02 25.85 -13.10
N ASP A 342 27.93 25.87 -12.11
CA ASP A 342 27.96 24.91 -11.01
C ASP A 342 27.08 25.34 -9.82
N ALA A 343 26.55 26.56 -9.84
CA ALA A 343 25.63 27.02 -8.79
C ALA A 343 24.35 26.17 -8.76
N ARG A 344 23.81 25.93 -7.56
CA ARG A 344 22.49 25.31 -7.37
C ARG A 344 21.60 26.21 -6.53
N PRO A 345 21.16 27.37 -7.05
CA PRO A 345 20.35 28.34 -6.33
C PRO A 345 19.17 27.72 -5.57
N LEU A 346 18.42 26.81 -6.19
CA LEU A 346 17.31 26.14 -5.50
C LEU A 346 17.75 25.48 -4.18
N LEU A 347 18.73 24.58 -4.24
CA LEU A 347 19.21 23.85 -3.05
C LEU A 347 19.90 24.77 -2.06
N GLN A 348 20.70 25.72 -2.54
CA GLN A 348 21.38 26.70 -1.69
C GLN A 348 20.39 27.57 -0.91
N LYS A 349 19.30 28.02 -1.56
CA LYS A 349 18.29 28.89 -0.95
C LYS A 349 17.33 28.12 -0.06
N LEU A 350 16.83 26.97 -0.50
CA LEU A 350 15.92 26.15 0.30
C LEU A 350 16.62 25.57 1.54
N TRP A 351 17.84 25.04 1.42
CA TRP A 351 18.57 24.50 2.59
C TRP A 351 19.11 25.56 3.54
N ALA A 352 19.08 26.85 3.15
CA ALA A 352 19.38 27.96 4.06
C ALA A 352 18.18 28.30 4.98
N VAL A 353 16.98 27.82 4.65
CA VAL A 353 15.81 27.88 5.54
C VAL A 353 15.82 26.61 6.40
N ASP A 354 15.94 26.78 7.72
CA ASP A 354 16.10 25.65 8.65
C ASP A 354 14.94 24.64 8.57
N ASP A 355 13.70 25.11 8.43
CA ASP A 355 12.52 24.24 8.31
C ASP A 355 12.56 23.38 7.04
N TYR A 356 12.93 23.95 5.89
CA TYR A 356 13.05 23.21 4.63
C TYR A 356 14.24 22.25 4.66
N ARG A 357 15.37 22.66 5.24
CA ARG A 357 16.52 21.77 5.47
C ARG A 357 16.12 20.58 6.35
N ARG A 358 15.32 20.82 7.39
CA ARG A 358 14.83 19.78 8.29
C ARG A 358 13.87 18.84 7.60
N LEU A 359 12.92 19.39 6.84
CA LEU A 359 11.96 18.64 6.04
C LEU A 359 12.65 17.72 5.04
N TYR A 360 13.68 18.22 4.34
CA TYR A 360 14.49 17.42 3.41
C TYR A 360 15.14 16.20 4.08
N LEU A 361 15.71 16.35 5.28
CA LEU A 361 16.26 15.22 6.04
C LEU A 361 15.19 14.21 6.45
N ARG A 362 14.01 14.69 6.85
CA ARG A 362 12.86 13.83 7.19
C ARG A 362 12.39 13.01 6.00
N MET A 363 12.40 13.58 4.79
CA MET A 363 12.09 12.86 3.55
C MET A 363 13.08 11.73 3.29
N LEU A 364 14.39 11.97 3.45
CA LEU A 364 15.41 10.92 3.32
C LEU A 364 15.24 9.82 4.38
N ALA A 365 14.93 10.17 5.63
CA ALA A 365 14.65 9.18 6.67
C ALA A 365 13.40 8.35 6.34
N ARG A 366 12.33 9.03 5.92
CA ARG A 366 11.10 8.39 5.45
C ARG A 366 11.38 7.39 4.34
N PHE A 367 12.17 7.74 3.33
CA PHE A 367 12.54 6.83 2.26
C PHE A 367 13.23 5.55 2.74
N THR A 368 14.15 5.67 3.70
CA THR A 368 14.84 4.50 4.28
C THR A 368 13.92 3.62 5.13
N ARG A 369 12.82 4.17 5.64
CA ARG A 369 11.79 3.42 6.38
C ARG A 369 10.72 2.83 5.46
N GLU A 370 10.37 3.53 4.38
CA GLU A 370 9.25 3.23 3.48
C GLU A 370 9.72 2.66 2.14
N GLY A 371 10.60 1.67 2.20
CA GLY A 371 10.91 0.80 1.07
C GLY A 371 12.21 1.08 0.32
N PHE A 372 13.10 1.94 0.81
CA PHE A 372 14.52 1.92 0.46
C PHE A 372 15.32 1.20 1.56
N ASP A 373 15.02 -0.07 1.77
CA ASP A 373 15.77 -0.98 2.64
C ASP A 373 16.25 -2.19 1.83
N VAL A 374 17.27 -2.86 2.36
CA VAL A 374 17.95 -3.97 1.67
C VAL A 374 16.98 -5.09 1.30
N THR A 375 16.12 -5.50 2.23
CA THR A 375 15.23 -6.66 2.03
C THR A 375 14.17 -6.37 0.99
N THR A 376 13.50 -5.23 1.09
CA THR A 376 12.45 -4.84 0.13
C THR A 376 13.01 -4.63 -1.27
N TYR A 377 14.14 -3.94 -1.39
CA TYR A 377 14.72 -3.65 -2.70
C TYR A 377 15.31 -4.89 -3.38
N GLU A 378 15.98 -5.77 -2.64
CA GLU A 378 16.51 -7.02 -3.20
C GLU A 378 15.39 -7.92 -3.74
N ALA A 379 14.27 -8.00 -3.03
CA ALA A 379 13.09 -8.74 -3.48
C ALA A 379 12.55 -8.17 -4.80
N ARG A 380 12.43 -6.84 -4.91
CA ARG A 380 11.95 -6.18 -6.13
C ARG A 380 12.94 -6.29 -7.29
N VAL A 381 14.24 -6.14 -7.03
CA VAL A 381 15.32 -6.35 -8.01
C VAL A 381 15.24 -7.78 -8.55
N LYS A 382 15.09 -8.78 -7.68
CA LYS A 382 14.96 -10.18 -8.09
C LYS A 382 13.72 -10.39 -8.95
N GLN A 383 12.57 -9.84 -8.55
CA GLN A 383 11.32 -9.96 -9.32
C GLN A 383 11.48 -9.41 -10.75
N LEU A 384 12.01 -8.20 -10.90
CA LEU A 384 12.20 -7.59 -12.22
C LEU A 384 13.27 -8.33 -13.03
N ALA A 385 14.37 -8.73 -12.40
CA ALA A 385 15.42 -9.51 -13.05
C ALA A 385 14.88 -10.85 -13.57
N ASP A 386 14.10 -11.58 -12.76
CA ASP A 386 13.46 -12.83 -13.16
C ASP A 386 12.48 -12.63 -14.32
N LEU A 387 11.72 -11.55 -14.30
CA LEU A 387 10.79 -11.19 -15.36
C LEU A 387 11.51 -10.95 -16.70
N ILE A 388 12.61 -10.17 -16.71
CA ILE A 388 13.23 -9.74 -17.96
C ILE A 388 14.32 -10.68 -18.50
N ARG A 389 14.91 -11.53 -17.64
CA ARG A 389 16.02 -12.43 -18.00
C ARG A 389 15.78 -13.26 -19.27
N PRO A 390 14.64 -13.94 -19.49
CA PRO A 390 14.43 -14.69 -20.72
C PRO A 390 14.41 -13.80 -21.96
N HIS A 391 13.78 -12.62 -21.86
CA HIS A 391 13.66 -11.66 -22.96
C HIS A 391 15.00 -11.00 -23.31
N LEU A 392 15.79 -10.65 -22.31
CA LEU A 392 17.14 -10.12 -22.49
C LEU A 392 18.08 -11.20 -23.06
N THR A 393 17.93 -12.47 -22.64
CA THR A 393 18.73 -13.58 -23.19
C THR A 393 18.55 -13.70 -24.71
N GLU A 394 17.31 -13.64 -25.17
CA GLU A 394 16.94 -13.70 -26.58
C GLU A 394 17.29 -12.42 -27.37
N ASP A 395 17.58 -11.30 -26.71
CA ASP A 395 17.83 -10.02 -27.37
C ASP A 395 19.10 -10.10 -28.24
N PRO A 396 18.98 -10.00 -29.58
CA PRO A 396 20.14 -10.10 -30.47
C PRO A 396 21.03 -8.86 -30.43
N ASN A 397 20.53 -7.75 -29.89
CA ASN A 397 21.15 -6.43 -29.93
C ASN A 397 21.53 -5.90 -28.53
N LYS A 398 21.46 -6.73 -27.47
CA LYS A 398 21.83 -6.35 -26.10
C LYS A 398 23.27 -5.82 -26.01
N ALA A 399 23.45 -4.73 -25.26
CA ALA A 399 24.75 -4.11 -25.06
C ALA A 399 25.66 -4.90 -24.10
N TYR A 400 25.07 -5.65 -23.18
CA TYR A 400 25.76 -6.40 -22.14
C TYR A 400 25.45 -7.89 -22.25
N THR A 401 26.42 -8.73 -21.89
CA THR A 401 26.22 -10.18 -21.82
C THR A 401 25.33 -10.56 -20.63
N ILE A 402 24.68 -11.73 -20.70
CA ILE A 402 23.89 -12.25 -19.57
C ILE A 402 24.76 -12.45 -18.32
N THR A 403 26.03 -12.83 -18.47
CA THR A 403 26.96 -12.90 -17.33
C THR A 403 27.18 -11.53 -16.67
N GLN A 404 27.29 -10.45 -17.45
CA GLN A 404 27.39 -9.09 -16.91
C GLN A 404 26.08 -8.65 -16.24
N PHE A 405 24.92 -8.97 -16.82
CA PHE A 405 23.61 -8.75 -16.21
C PHE A 405 23.53 -9.41 -14.83
N GLU A 406 23.79 -10.72 -14.72
CA GLU A 406 23.74 -11.44 -13.42
C GLU A 406 24.75 -10.89 -12.42
N THR A 407 25.95 -10.52 -12.90
CA THR A 407 26.98 -9.91 -12.05
C THR A 407 26.49 -8.57 -11.50
N ASN A 408 25.87 -7.74 -12.34
CA ASN A 408 25.50 -6.37 -11.97
C ASN A 408 24.27 -6.27 -11.06
N LEU A 409 23.54 -7.37 -10.87
CA LEU A 409 22.55 -7.44 -9.81
C LEU A 409 23.18 -7.21 -8.42
N ASN A 410 24.42 -7.68 -8.21
CA ASN A 410 25.04 -7.69 -6.87
C ASN A 410 26.42 -7.03 -6.79
N SER A 411 27.13 -6.88 -7.91
CA SER A 411 28.53 -6.42 -7.94
C SER A 411 28.76 -5.46 -9.10
N ALA A 412 29.81 -4.65 -9.02
CA ALA A 412 30.12 -3.71 -10.10
C ALA A 412 30.47 -4.41 -11.42
N VAL A 413 30.02 -3.85 -12.54
CA VAL A 413 30.48 -4.18 -13.90
C VAL A 413 31.10 -2.93 -14.50
N GLY A 414 32.42 -2.95 -14.65
CA GLY A 414 33.19 -1.74 -14.99
C GLY A 414 33.00 -0.65 -13.94
N ALA A 415 32.65 0.56 -14.38
CA ALA A 415 32.37 1.70 -13.52
C ALA A 415 30.97 1.70 -12.89
N THR A 416 30.09 0.77 -13.29
CA THR A 416 28.69 0.73 -12.86
C THR A 416 28.53 -0.12 -11.61
N PRO A 417 28.12 0.43 -10.44
CA PRO A 417 27.93 -0.34 -9.22
C PRO A 417 26.87 -1.45 -9.37
N GLY A 418 26.97 -2.52 -8.58
CA GLY A 418 25.88 -3.50 -8.51
C GLY A 418 24.63 -2.86 -7.91
N VAL A 419 23.43 -3.12 -8.44
CA VAL A 419 22.20 -2.46 -7.96
C VAL A 419 21.91 -2.77 -6.49
N ASN A 420 22.00 -4.05 -6.07
CA ASN A 420 21.83 -4.42 -4.66
C ASN A 420 23.00 -3.95 -3.79
N GLN A 421 24.22 -3.90 -4.34
CA GLN A 421 25.37 -3.32 -3.66
C GLN A 421 25.11 -1.85 -3.35
N PHE A 422 24.66 -1.08 -4.34
CA PHE A 422 24.36 0.33 -4.16
C PHE A 422 23.32 0.54 -3.05
N VAL A 423 22.21 -0.20 -3.09
CA VAL A 423 21.15 -0.07 -2.07
C VAL A 423 21.68 -0.34 -0.67
N ARG A 424 22.41 -1.46 -0.47
CA ARG A 424 23.02 -1.80 0.84
C ARG A 424 23.96 -0.71 1.33
N GLU A 425 24.93 -0.31 0.51
CA GLU A 425 25.95 0.66 0.93
C GLU A 425 25.34 2.05 1.15
N ARG A 426 24.37 2.45 0.32
CA ARG A 426 23.66 3.72 0.45
C ARG A 426 22.82 3.76 1.73
N TYR A 427 22.08 2.69 2.03
CA TYR A 427 21.32 2.56 3.27
C TYR A 427 22.24 2.61 4.51
N ASN A 428 23.34 1.85 4.48
CA ASN A 428 24.32 1.79 5.57
C ASN A 428 25.02 3.14 5.82
N TYR A 429 25.13 3.99 4.80
CA TYR A 429 25.63 5.36 4.95
C TYR A 429 24.55 6.31 5.49
N LEU A 430 23.37 6.32 4.86
CA LEU A 430 22.32 7.30 5.16
C LEU A 430 21.71 7.09 6.54
N ARG A 431 21.40 5.85 6.93
CA ARG A 431 20.66 5.60 8.17
C ARG A 431 21.42 6.07 9.43
N PRO A 432 22.72 5.75 9.61
CA PRO A 432 23.49 6.31 10.71
C PRO A 432 23.63 7.83 10.62
N TYR A 433 23.87 8.39 9.42
CA TYR A 433 23.96 9.84 9.23
C TYR A 433 22.69 10.55 9.71
N LEU A 434 21.52 10.09 9.26
CA LEU A 434 20.22 10.68 9.61
C LEU A 434 19.94 10.61 11.12
N ASN A 435 20.32 9.51 11.77
CA ASN A 435 20.25 9.39 13.24
C ASN A 435 21.08 10.45 13.97
N THR A 436 22.26 10.83 13.45
CA THR A 436 23.05 11.92 14.04
C THR A 436 22.41 13.30 13.89
N GLN A 437 21.41 13.44 13.01
CA GLN A 437 20.72 14.70 12.78
C GLN A 437 19.46 14.85 13.66
N ALA A 438 19.06 13.83 14.41
CA ALA A 438 17.88 13.86 15.29
C ALA A 438 17.97 14.98 16.33
N GLN A 439 16.84 15.64 16.62
CA GLN A 439 16.74 16.72 17.60
C GLN A 439 15.47 16.56 18.43
N ALA A 440 15.49 17.07 19.66
CA ALA A 440 14.34 17.01 20.56
C ALA A 440 13.06 17.61 19.94
N SER A 441 13.21 18.67 19.13
CA SER A 441 12.13 19.35 18.40
C SER A 441 11.52 18.54 17.25
N ASP A 442 12.01 17.33 16.95
CA ASP A 442 11.35 16.43 16.00
C ASP A 442 10.13 15.73 16.58
N VAL A 443 10.08 15.60 17.91
CA VAL A 443 8.92 15.08 18.62
C VAL A 443 7.93 16.22 18.78
N ARG A 444 6.76 16.08 18.18
CA ARG A 444 5.72 17.11 18.09
C ARG A 444 4.40 16.59 18.62
N LEU A 445 3.55 17.51 19.09
CA LEU A 445 2.14 17.22 19.33
C LEU A 445 1.48 16.89 17.99
N ASN A 446 0.78 15.76 17.90
CA ASN A 446 0.24 15.24 16.64
C ASN A 446 -1.29 15.14 16.61
N GLU A 447 -1.89 14.67 17.70
CA GLU A 447 -3.35 14.51 17.83
C GLU A 447 -3.78 14.79 19.26
N ILE A 448 -4.96 15.39 19.44
CA ILE A 448 -5.52 15.77 20.75
C ILE A 448 -7.00 15.39 20.77
N ILE A 449 -7.43 14.64 21.79
CA ILE A 449 -8.83 14.44 22.11
C ILE A 449 -9.15 14.99 23.50
N THR A 450 -10.22 15.76 23.63
CA THR A 450 -10.67 16.34 24.90
C THR A 450 -11.97 15.73 25.40
N VAL A 451 -12.72 15.07 24.53
CA VAL A 451 -13.92 14.31 24.87
C VAL A 451 -13.86 12.99 24.12
N ASN A 452 -13.38 11.95 24.78
CA ASN A 452 -13.33 10.61 24.21
C ASN A 452 -14.71 9.96 24.28
N ASN A 453 -15.19 9.40 23.16
CA ASN A 453 -16.51 8.77 23.06
C ASN A 453 -16.47 7.25 23.31
N GLY A 454 -15.36 6.71 23.82
CA GLY A 454 -15.20 5.28 24.10
C GLY A 454 -14.62 4.46 22.96
N THR A 455 -14.31 5.08 21.82
CA THR A 455 -13.71 4.40 20.65
C THR A 455 -12.28 3.92 20.88
N TYR A 456 -11.53 4.63 21.72
CA TYR A 456 -10.17 4.26 22.11
C TYR A 456 -10.06 4.28 23.63
N LYS A 457 -9.61 3.16 24.22
CA LYS A 457 -9.53 2.97 25.67
C LYS A 457 -8.09 2.66 26.07
N ASP A 458 -7.73 3.01 27.29
CA ASP A 458 -6.43 2.68 27.86
C ASP A 458 -6.32 1.22 28.31
N GLY A 459 -5.22 0.89 29.00
CA GLY A 459 -4.98 -0.44 29.54
C GLY A 459 -5.88 -0.81 30.74
N ALA A 460 -6.50 0.16 31.40
CA ALA A 460 -7.47 -0.04 32.48
C ALA A 460 -8.90 -0.24 31.93
N GLY A 461 -9.13 0.12 30.66
CA GLY A 461 -10.41 0.03 29.97
C GLY A 461 -11.21 1.34 29.99
N ASP A 462 -10.60 2.42 30.46
CA ASP A 462 -11.21 3.73 30.59
C ASP A 462 -11.04 4.54 29.30
N ALA A 463 -12.03 5.39 29.04
CA ALA A 463 -12.13 6.21 27.84
C ALA A 463 -11.72 7.64 28.16
N ASP A 464 -10.45 7.83 28.48
CA ASP A 464 -9.94 9.13 28.91
C ASP A 464 -9.51 10.03 27.77
N GLN A 465 -9.28 11.30 28.11
CA GLN A 465 -8.62 12.24 27.22
C GLN A 465 -7.22 11.72 26.89
N TRP A 466 -6.81 11.86 25.65
CA TRP A 466 -5.46 11.49 25.26
C TRP A 466 -4.89 12.48 24.25
N ILE A 467 -3.58 12.49 24.17
CA ILE A 467 -2.84 13.16 23.11
C ILE A 467 -1.86 12.18 22.51
N GLU A 468 -1.41 12.50 21.31
CA GLU A 468 -0.37 11.76 20.64
C GLU A 468 0.82 12.66 20.35
N LEU A 469 2.00 12.14 20.61
CA LEU A 469 3.26 12.68 20.12
C LEU A 469 3.72 11.89 18.90
N HIS A 470 4.35 12.56 17.95
CA HIS A 470 4.93 11.93 16.77
C HIS A 470 6.37 12.40 16.61
N ASN A 471 7.32 11.47 16.53
CA ASN A 471 8.69 11.78 16.12
C ASN A 471 8.74 11.88 14.59
N LEU A 472 8.81 13.08 14.04
CA LEU A 472 8.86 13.29 12.58
C LEU A 472 10.20 12.86 11.95
N GLY A 473 11.21 12.52 12.76
CA GLY A 473 12.56 12.22 12.31
C GLY A 473 13.41 13.47 12.06
N PRO A 474 14.66 13.30 11.60
CA PRO A 474 15.13 12.20 10.74
C PRO A 474 15.72 10.98 11.46
N GLY A 475 15.71 10.93 12.79
CA GLY A 475 16.20 9.79 13.55
C GLY A 475 15.54 9.62 14.90
N SER A 476 16.03 8.68 15.69
CA SER A 476 15.44 8.37 17.00
C SER A 476 15.67 9.49 18.02
N VAL A 477 14.64 9.79 18.82
CA VAL A 477 14.67 10.79 19.90
C VAL A 477 14.21 10.14 21.19
N THR A 478 14.98 10.32 22.27
CA THR A 478 14.57 9.89 23.61
C THR A 478 13.89 11.04 24.36
N THR A 479 12.70 10.81 24.91
CA THR A 479 11.86 11.80 25.61
C THR A 479 12.35 12.15 27.01
N THR A 480 13.58 11.79 27.39
CA THR A 480 14.14 12.11 28.71
C THR A 480 14.18 13.62 28.91
N GLY A 481 13.62 14.08 30.03
CA GLY A 481 13.53 15.50 30.36
C GLY A 481 12.48 16.25 29.55
N PHE A 482 11.55 15.56 28.88
CA PHE A 482 10.41 16.21 28.24
C PHE A 482 9.28 16.41 29.24
N TYR A 483 8.50 17.46 29.05
CA TYR A 483 7.37 17.81 29.90
C TYR A 483 6.17 18.25 29.07
N LEU A 484 4.96 17.88 29.51
CA LEU A 484 3.70 18.44 29.00
C LEU A 484 3.09 19.36 30.05
N THR A 485 2.46 20.43 29.57
CA THR A 485 1.69 21.36 30.39
C THR A 485 0.60 22.03 29.57
N ASP A 486 -0.53 22.30 30.21
CA ASP A 486 -1.61 23.19 29.75
C ASP A 486 -1.42 24.64 30.23
N ASP A 487 -0.42 24.88 31.09
CA ASP A 487 -0.09 26.19 31.68
C ASP A 487 1.34 26.59 31.34
N GLN A 488 1.49 27.65 30.53
CA GLN A 488 2.78 28.18 30.10
C GLN A 488 3.62 28.72 31.27
N ALA A 489 3.00 29.13 32.38
CA ALA A 489 3.72 29.56 33.59
C ALA A 489 4.37 28.38 34.34
N THR A 490 3.93 27.15 34.05
CA THR A 490 4.42 25.92 34.68
C THR A 490 4.97 24.94 33.63
N PRO A 491 6.12 25.25 32.99
CA PRO A 491 6.64 24.48 31.84
C PRO A 491 7.03 23.04 32.17
N THR A 492 7.23 22.71 33.44
CA THR A 492 7.62 21.37 33.91
C THR A 492 6.50 20.69 34.72
N LYS A 493 5.22 20.91 34.36
CA LYS A 493 4.04 20.42 35.10
C LYS A 493 4.00 18.89 35.21
N TRP A 494 4.15 18.17 34.10
CA TRP A 494 4.21 16.71 34.08
C TRP A 494 5.37 16.22 33.22
N ALA A 495 6.24 15.40 33.79
CA ALA A 495 7.37 14.80 33.06
C ALA A 495 6.89 13.60 32.26
N LEU A 496 7.31 13.50 31.00
CA LEU A 496 7.01 12.35 30.16
C LEU A 496 7.77 11.10 30.62
N PRO A 497 7.24 9.90 30.35
CA PRO A 497 8.02 8.69 30.50
C PRO A 497 9.23 8.74 29.58
N THR A 498 10.36 8.17 30.02
CA THR A 498 11.54 8.01 29.16
C THR A 498 11.28 6.89 28.16
N LYS A 499 11.04 7.26 26.91
CA LYS A 499 10.87 6.38 25.75
C LYS A 499 11.79 6.86 24.63
N THR A 500 12.37 5.93 23.88
CA THR A 500 13.11 6.24 22.65
C THR A 500 12.18 6.00 21.48
N LEU A 501 11.75 7.08 20.83
CA LEU A 501 10.88 7.04 19.67
C LEU A 501 11.74 6.99 18.40
N ALA A 502 11.60 5.97 17.57
CA ALA A 502 12.14 5.96 16.21
C ALA A 502 11.50 7.07 15.35
N ASP A 503 12.15 7.45 14.25
CA ASP A 503 11.52 8.38 13.30
C ASP A 503 10.27 7.72 12.66
N GLY A 504 9.19 8.48 12.61
CA GLY A 504 7.85 8.00 12.22
C GLY A 504 7.07 7.32 13.36
N GLU A 505 7.63 7.19 14.56
CA GLU A 505 6.96 6.55 15.69
C GLU A 505 6.03 7.51 16.45
N PHE A 506 4.90 6.97 16.89
CA PHE A 506 3.88 7.66 17.66
C PHE A 506 3.92 7.24 19.14
N LEU A 507 3.59 8.15 20.04
CA LEU A 507 3.43 7.89 21.47
C LEU A 507 2.12 8.48 21.95
N VAL A 508 1.17 7.63 22.31
CA VAL A 508 -0.08 8.03 22.93
C VAL A 508 0.09 8.20 24.44
N LEU A 509 -0.45 9.29 24.98
CA LEU A 509 -0.39 9.67 26.39
C LEU A 509 -1.80 10.05 26.87
N TRP A 510 -2.19 9.57 28.05
CA TRP A 510 -3.51 9.80 28.64
C TRP A 510 -3.45 11.02 29.56
N LEU A 511 -4.41 11.95 29.43
CA LEU A 511 -4.49 13.19 30.19
C LEU A 511 -5.68 13.13 31.15
N ASP A 512 -5.53 12.32 32.18
CA ASP A 512 -6.60 11.86 33.07
C ASP A 512 -6.35 12.17 34.57
N GLY A 513 -5.16 12.64 34.94
CA GLY A 513 -4.83 12.83 36.35
C GLY A 513 -4.61 11.52 37.12
N GLU A 514 -4.51 10.38 36.43
CA GLU A 514 -4.50 9.02 37.00
C GLU A 514 -3.11 8.38 36.84
N THR A 515 -2.09 9.05 37.35
CA THR A 515 -0.67 8.60 37.27
C THR A 515 -0.41 7.22 37.91
N ALA A 516 -1.38 6.64 38.61
CA ALA A 516 -1.27 5.31 39.20
C ALA A 516 -1.45 4.18 38.17
N GLU A 517 -2.04 4.47 37.00
CA GLU A 517 -2.40 3.47 35.99
C GLU A 517 -1.26 3.15 35.01
N GLY A 518 -0.29 4.05 34.89
CA GLY A 518 0.90 3.80 34.10
C GLY A 518 1.75 5.04 33.90
N ASP A 519 2.93 4.82 33.32
CA ASP A 519 3.88 5.89 33.01
C ASP A 519 3.44 6.80 31.86
N THR A 520 2.39 6.42 31.13
CA THR A 520 1.76 7.19 30.04
C THR A 520 0.56 8.03 30.49
N HIS A 521 0.15 7.94 31.77
CA HIS A 521 -0.98 8.67 32.34
C HIS A 521 -0.50 9.94 33.04
N ALA A 522 -1.04 11.10 32.62
CA ALA A 522 -0.59 12.41 33.04
C ALA A 522 -1.23 12.86 34.35
N SER A 523 -0.58 13.80 35.05
CA SER A 523 -1.10 14.33 36.33
C SER A 523 -2.22 15.37 36.19
N PHE A 524 -2.78 15.56 35.00
CA PHE A 524 -3.80 16.57 34.72
C PHE A 524 -4.70 16.22 33.53
N LYS A 525 -5.91 16.82 33.50
CA LYS A 525 -6.85 16.78 32.37
C LYS A 525 -6.85 18.11 31.60
N LEU A 526 -7.19 18.07 30.32
CA LEU A 526 -7.47 19.23 29.47
C LEU A 526 -8.91 19.74 29.68
N THR A 527 -9.10 21.04 29.42
CA THR A 527 -10.45 21.64 29.38
C THR A 527 -11.19 21.27 28.09
N THR A 528 -12.48 20.97 28.17
CA THR A 528 -13.31 20.62 26.99
C THR A 528 -13.76 21.84 26.17
N THR A 529 -13.59 23.05 26.70
CA THR A 529 -13.98 24.32 26.04
C THR A 529 -12.94 24.86 25.06
N GLY A 530 -11.86 24.12 24.83
CA GLY A 530 -10.68 24.58 24.08
C GLY A 530 -9.62 25.22 24.97
N GLY A 531 -8.38 25.22 24.50
CA GLY A 531 -7.22 25.65 25.28
C GLY A 531 -5.90 25.54 24.52
N LYS A 532 -4.79 25.53 25.27
CA LYS A 532 -3.44 25.32 24.73
C LYS A 532 -2.74 24.19 25.45
N LEU A 533 -1.91 23.47 24.70
CA LEU A 533 -1.02 22.44 25.20
C LEU A 533 0.40 22.77 24.74
N TYR A 534 1.38 22.54 25.61
CA TYR A 534 2.77 22.85 25.37
C TYR A 534 3.63 21.62 25.66
N LEU A 535 4.62 21.38 24.80
CA LEU A 535 5.66 20.40 24.98
C LEU A 535 6.99 21.12 25.22
N TYR A 536 7.65 20.81 26.32
CA TYR A 536 8.94 21.39 26.71
C TYR A 536 10.01 20.31 26.83
N GLN A 537 11.27 20.72 26.68
CA GLN A 537 12.44 19.96 27.13
C GLN A 537 13.17 20.75 28.21
N SER A 538 13.47 20.11 29.33
CA SER A 538 14.41 20.61 30.32
C SER A 538 15.69 19.79 30.28
N ALA A 539 16.78 20.40 29.83
CA ALA A 539 18.09 19.78 29.74
C ALA A 539 19.18 20.77 30.19
N ASN A 540 20.15 20.29 30.98
CA ASN A 540 21.27 21.10 31.48
C ASN A 540 20.84 22.42 32.16
N GLY A 541 19.73 22.38 32.92
CA GLY A 541 19.19 23.54 33.62
C GLY A 541 18.49 24.58 32.73
N THR A 542 18.32 24.30 31.44
CA THR A 542 17.58 25.16 30.50
C THR A 542 16.29 24.48 30.06
N THR A 543 15.17 25.20 30.17
CA THR A 543 13.85 24.73 29.72
C THR A 543 13.47 25.44 28.42
N THR A 544 13.30 24.67 27.34
CA THR A 544 13.00 25.18 25.99
C THR A 544 11.67 24.61 25.52
N GLN A 545 10.80 25.44 24.96
CA GLN A 545 9.56 24.97 24.34
C GLN A 545 9.89 24.25 23.03
N LEU A 546 9.51 22.99 22.93
CA LEU A 546 9.66 22.19 21.71
C LEU A 546 8.47 22.40 20.77
N ASP A 547 7.25 22.47 21.31
CA ASP A 547 6.04 22.58 20.51
C ASP A 547 4.86 23.17 21.29
N THR A 548 3.84 23.62 20.56
CA THR A 548 2.56 24.02 21.13
C THR A 548 1.41 23.73 20.17
N ALA A 549 0.24 23.45 20.73
CA ALA A 549 -1.01 23.31 20.01
C ALA A 549 -2.09 24.15 20.69
N THR A 550 -2.86 24.90 19.90
CA THR A 550 -4.10 25.54 20.35
C THR A 550 -5.25 24.70 19.81
N TYR A 551 -6.11 24.18 20.69
CA TYR A 551 -7.21 23.31 20.31
C TYR A 551 -8.57 23.96 20.63
N PRO A 552 -9.60 23.79 19.79
CA PRO A 552 -10.93 24.32 20.04
C PRO A 552 -11.73 23.45 21.03
N ALA A 553 -12.93 23.89 21.38
CA ALA A 553 -13.93 22.98 21.94
C ALA A 553 -14.27 21.92 20.89
N MET A 554 -14.34 20.65 21.30
CA MET A 554 -14.61 19.53 20.40
C MET A 554 -15.73 18.65 20.96
N PRO A 555 -16.69 18.23 20.12
CA PRO A 555 -17.65 17.18 20.48
C PRO A 555 -16.96 15.84 20.80
N ALA A 556 -17.69 14.96 21.47
CA ALA A 556 -17.23 13.61 21.78
C ALA A 556 -16.82 12.85 20.50
N GLY A 557 -15.64 12.22 20.53
CA GLY A 557 -15.12 11.41 19.42
C GLY A 557 -14.45 12.19 18.29
N GLN A 558 -14.42 13.52 18.36
CA GLN A 558 -13.63 14.33 17.43
C GLN A 558 -12.24 14.57 18.01
N SER A 559 -11.23 14.53 17.14
CA SER A 559 -9.87 14.90 17.51
C SER A 559 -9.40 16.14 16.77
N HIS A 560 -8.51 16.88 17.41
CA HIS A 560 -7.73 17.93 16.79
C HIS A 560 -6.45 17.29 16.27
N ILE A 561 -6.25 17.28 14.96
CA ILE A 561 -5.12 16.64 14.30
C ILE A 561 -4.21 17.65 13.64
N ARG A 562 -2.92 17.35 13.65
CA ARG A 562 -1.92 18.05 12.84
C ARG A 562 -1.93 17.47 11.43
N LEU A 563 -2.02 18.33 10.41
CA LEU A 563 -1.97 17.92 9.02
C LEU A 563 -0.52 17.67 8.58
N GLN A 564 -0.34 16.61 7.80
CA GLN A 564 0.97 16.04 7.50
C GLN A 564 1.89 16.92 6.66
N ASP A 565 1.36 17.91 5.94
CA ASP A 565 2.16 18.56 4.90
C ASP A 565 3.15 19.62 5.40
N TYR A 566 3.04 20.14 6.63
CA TYR A 566 4.06 21.07 7.19
C TYR A 566 4.14 21.06 8.71
N GLY A 567 3.40 20.17 9.39
CA GLY A 567 3.41 20.07 10.84
C GLY A 567 3.02 21.35 11.58
N THR A 568 2.50 22.40 10.94
CA THR A 568 2.07 23.64 11.60
C THR A 568 0.58 23.88 11.52
N LYS A 569 -0.10 23.25 10.55
CA LYS A 569 -1.55 23.36 10.37
C LYS A 569 -2.26 22.30 11.20
N TRP A 570 -3.28 22.75 11.93
CA TRP A 570 -4.16 21.90 12.70
C TRP A 570 -5.59 22.00 12.17
N THR A 571 -6.34 20.91 12.24
CA THR A 571 -7.78 20.86 11.94
C THR A 571 -8.48 19.94 12.93
N THR A 572 -9.79 20.10 13.08
CA THR A 572 -10.62 19.12 13.78
C THR A 572 -11.19 18.13 12.77
N THR A 573 -11.11 16.84 13.10
CA THR A 573 -11.57 15.72 12.28
C THR A 573 -12.61 14.91 13.05
N ALA A 574 -13.51 14.27 12.31
CA ALA A 574 -14.50 13.34 12.86
C ALA A 574 -13.92 11.96 13.16
N LYS A 575 -12.66 11.69 12.77
CA LYS A 575 -12.02 10.39 12.93
C LYS A 575 -10.73 10.51 13.72
N THR A 576 -10.64 9.76 14.81
CA THR A 576 -9.41 9.62 15.59
C THR A 576 -8.43 8.64 14.95
N THR A 577 -7.12 8.87 15.11
CA THR A 577 -6.07 8.05 14.50
C THR A 577 -4.96 7.66 15.48
N PRO A 578 -5.31 7.06 16.64
CA PRO A 578 -4.30 6.71 17.64
C PRO A 578 -3.27 5.71 17.09
N ALA A 579 -2.00 6.00 17.35
CA ALA A 579 -0.82 5.30 16.88
C ALA A 579 -0.73 5.17 15.35
N ALA A 580 -1.33 6.09 14.60
CA ALA A 580 -1.42 6.02 13.16
C ALA A 580 -1.29 7.40 12.49
N VAL A 581 -1.10 7.38 11.18
CA VAL A 581 -1.13 8.59 10.34
C VAL A 581 -2.49 9.27 10.43
N ASN A 582 -2.49 10.56 10.78
CA ASN A 582 -3.68 11.40 10.82
C ASN A 582 -4.44 11.40 9.49
N VAL A 583 -5.76 11.24 9.56
CA VAL A 583 -6.67 11.34 8.41
C VAL A 583 -7.69 12.42 8.69
N ASN A 584 -7.78 13.41 7.80
CA ASN A 584 -8.77 14.46 7.90
C ASN A 584 -10.12 13.99 7.33
N VAL A 585 -11.11 13.84 8.20
CA VAL A 585 -12.49 13.53 7.86
C VAL A 585 -13.34 14.71 8.33
N THR A 586 -13.98 15.40 7.38
CA THR A 586 -14.77 16.60 7.67
C THR A 586 -15.99 16.26 8.54
N PRO A 587 -16.20 16.91 9.71
CA PRO A 587 -17.38 16.69 10.53
C PRO A 587 -18.69 17.11 9.85
N ALA A 588 -19.76 16.34 10.06
CA ALA A 588 -21.11 16.66 9.62
C ALA A 588 -21.61 17.99 10.21
N SER A 589 -22.28 18.81 9.41
CA SER A 589 -22.64 20.20 9.74
C SER A 589 -23.70 20.39 10.84
N ASN A 590 -24.33 19.32 11.35
CA ASN A 590 -25.51 19.42 12.25
C ASN A 590 -25.41 18.68 13.60
N GLY A 591 -24.23 18.30 14.09
CA GLY A 591 -24.09 17.75 15.45
C GLY A 591 -24.70 16.35 15.67
N THR A 592 -24.97 15.62 14.58
CA THR A 592 -25.54 14.27 14.48
C THR A 592 -24.48 13.15 14.46
N GLY A 593 -23.19 13.50 14.42
CA GLY A 593 -22.09 12.62 14.03
C GLY A 593 -21.55 11.65 15.09
N ILE A 594 -22.41 10.99 15.87
CA ILE A 594 -21.95 10.00 16.88
C ILE A 594 -22.52 8.61 16.72
N LEU A 595 -23.45 8.35 15.79
CA LEU A 595 -23.99 6.99 15.60
C LEU A 595 -22.91 6.07 15.05
N LEU A 596 -22.78 4.89 15.65
CA LEU A 596 -21.81 3.87 15.25
C LEU A 596 -22.54 2.59 14.87
N ILE A 597 -22.13 1.93 13.80
CA ILE A 597 -22.52 0.54 13.53
C ILE A 597 -21.79 -0.31 14.58
N ASN A 598 -22.53 -1.09 15.37
CA ASN A 598 -22.04 -1.75 16.58
C ASN A 598 -21.88 -3.27 16.45
N GLU A 599 -22.80 -3.95 15.76
CA GLU A 599 -22.77 -5.40 15.56
C GLU A 599 -23.58 -5.76 14.30
N ILE A 600 -23.19 -6.83 13.60
CA ILE A 600 -23.77 -7.27 12.32
C ILE A 600 -23.85 -8.80 12.32
N MET A 601 -24.97 -9.34 11.85
CA MET A 601 -25.19 -10.75 11.56
C MET A 601 -25.85 -10.86 10.18
N ALA A 602 -25.11 -11.34 9.18
CA ALA A 602 -25.60 -11.51 7.80
C ALA A 602 -25.76 -13.00 7.40
N ASP A 603 -25.76 -13.90 8.38
CA ASP A 603 -26.03 -15.33 8.22
C ASP A 603 -26.57 -15.83 9.57
N ASN A 604 -27.89 -15.77 9.74
CA ASN A 604 -28.59 -16.11 10.98
C ASN A 604 -29.51 -17.32 10.75
N ASP A 605 -29.27 -18.43 11.46
CA ASP A 605 -30.07 -19.66 11.34
C ASP A 605 -30.76 -20.02 12.66
N SER A 606 -30.12 -19.65 13.78
CA SER A 606 -30.65 -19.91 15.12
C SER A 606 -30.25 -18.90 16.21
N ALA A 607 -29.33 -17.97 15.92
CA ALA A 607 -28.73 -17.10 16.94
C ALA A 607 -29.68 -16.05 17.51
N PHE A 608 -30.47 -15.40 16.66
CA PHE A 608 -31.39 -14.34 17.08
C PHE A 608 -32.67 -14.38 16.27
N GLN A 609 -33.81 -14.52 16.94
CA GLN A 609 -35.11 -14.57 16.28
C GLN A 609 -35.63 -13.15 16.04
N ASP A 610 -36.24 -12.91 14.88
CA ASP A 610 -36.94 -11.66 14.61
C ASP A 610 -38.04 -11.44 15.69
N PRO A 611 -38.00 -10.33 16.47
CA PRO A 611 -39.02 -9.99 17.46
C PRO A 611 -40.43 -9.82 16.87
N ASN A 612 -40.54 -9.53 15.58
CA ASN A 612 -41.77 -9.29 14.84
C ASN A 612 -42.28 -10.53 14.10
N GLU A 613 -41.45 -11.56 13.91
CA GLU A 613 -41.82 -12.81 13.23
C GLU A 613 -41.33 -14.08 13.93
N ALA A 614 -42.27 -14.76 14.61
CA ALA A 614 -41.97 -15.97 15.36
C ALA A 614 -41.56 -17.15 14.46
N GLY A 615 -40.26 -17.37 14.36
CA GLY A 615 -39.62 -18.53 13.74
C GLY A 615 -38.67 -18.13 12.62
N ALA A 616 -38.63 -16.84 12.29
CA ALA A 616 -37.71 -16.24 11.36
C ALA A 616 -36.41 -15.85 12.08
N TYR A 617 -35.29 -16.11 11.41
CA TYR A 617 -33.93 -15.80 11.85
C TYR A 617 -33.30 -14.92 10.78
N GLU A 618 -33.79 -13.69 10.68
CA GLU A 618 -33.37 -12.76 9.63
C GLU A 618 -32.01 -12.13 9.94
N ASP A 619 -31.38 -11.59 8.89
CA ASP A 619 -30.16 -10.81 9.04
C ASP A 619 -30.43 -9.51 9.78
N TRP A 620 -29.44 -9.02 10.53
CA TRP A 620 -29.60 -7.81 11.31
C TRP A 620 -28.29 -7.06 11.51
N PHE A 621 -28.42 -5.78 11.81
CA PHE A 621 -27.31 -4.94 12.27
C PHE A 621 -27.78 -4.03 13.40
N GLU A 622 -26.85 -3.65 14.27
CA GLU A 622 -27.10 -2.81 15.42
C GLU A 622 -26.41 -1.45 15.24
N VAL A 623 -27.13 -0.38 15.57
CA VAL A 623 -26.59 0.98 15.65
C VAL A 623 -26.52 1.41 17.11
N TYR A 624 -25.38 1.94 17.54
CA TYR A 624 -25.11 2.40 18.90
C TYR A 624 -24.95 3.92 18.94
N ASN A 625 -25.49 4.52 20.01
CA ASN A 625 -25.28 5.92 20.34
C ASN A 625 -24.33 6.04 21.56
N PRO A 626 -23.03 6.30 21.37
CA PRO A 626 -22.07 6.55 22.45
C PRO A 626 -22.28 7.92 23.14
N GLY A 627 -23.20 8.74 22.66
CA GLY A 627 -23.44 10.08 23.15
C GLY A 627 -24.08 10.15 24.53
N THR A 628 -24.02 11.35 25.09
CA THR A 628 -24.67 11.72 26.35
C THR A 628 -26.10 12.24 26.18
N SER A 629 -26.60 12.31 24.93
CA SER A 629 -27.98 12.70 24.62
C SER A 629 -28.59 11.77 23.57
N ALA A 630 -29.92 11.70 23.52
CA ALA A 630 -30.62 10.89 22.53
C ALA A 630 -30.41 11.45 21.11
N VAL A 631 -30.16 10.56 20.14
CA VAL A 631 -30.02 10.92 18.73
C VAL A 631 -31.30 10.58 18.00
N ASN A 632 -31.86 11.55 17.28
CA ASN A 632 -33.00 11.34 16.39
C ASN A 632 -32.48 10.91 15.01
N MET A 633 -32.89 9.73 14.55
CA MET A 633 -32.50 9.18 13.25
C MET A 633 -33.52 9.49 12.15
N SER A 634 -34.65 10.12 12.47
CA SER A 634 -35.72 10.42 11.51
C SER A 634 -35.17 11.15 10.27
N GLY A 635 -35.38 10.55 9.11
CA GLY A 635 -34.99 11.11 7.82
C GLY A 635 -33.51 10.92 7.43
N MET A 636 -32.68 10.30 8.27
CA MET A 636 -31.36 9.81 7.88
C MET A 636 -31.47 8.69 6.84
N TYR A 637 -30.36 8.28 6.25
CA TYR A 637 -30.33 7.18 5.28
C TYR A 637 -29.41 6.03 5.75
N ILE A 638 -29.83 4.79 5.51
CA ILE A 638 -29.01 3.59 5.72
C ILE A 638 -28.92 2.81 4.41
N THR A 639 -27.74 2.29 4.11
CA THR A 639 -27.49 1.51 2.89
C THR A 639 -26.55 0.34 3.15
N ASP A 640 -26.72 -0.73 2.36
CA ASP A 640 -25.78 -1.84 2.18
C ASP A 640 -24.77 -1.61 1.00
N ASN A 641 -24.84 -0.45 0.34
CA ASN A 641 -24.07 -0.12 -0.85
C ASN A 641 -23.63 1.35 -0.80
N LEU A 642 -22.36 1.58 -0.45
CA LEU A 642 -21.82 2.94 -0.28
C LEU A 642 -21.84 3.79 -1.56
N ALA A 643 -22.02 3.19 -2.75
CA ALA A 643 -22.23 3.93 -4.00
C ALA A 643 -23.68 4.44 -4.16
N ASN A 644 -24.61 3.99 -3.32
CA ASN A 644 -26.01 4.43 -3.27
C ASN A 644 -26.39 4.90 -1.85
N PRO A 645 -25.92 6.09 -1.42
CA PRO A 645 -26.04 6.56 -0.04
C PRO A 645 -27.49 6.80 0.43
N THR A 646 -28.48 6.81 -0.47
CA THR A 646 -29.88 7.13 -0.15
C THR A 646 -30.84 5.93 -0.26
N LYS A 647 -30.30 4.70 -0.18
CA LYS A 647 -31.04 3.46 -0.45
C LYS A 647 -32.30 3.29 0.43
N TRP A 648 -32.19 3.48 1.75
CA TRP A 648 -33.33 3.40 2.65
C TRP A 648 -33.35 4.62 3.58
N LYS A 649 -34.49 5.31 3.65
CA LYS A 649 -34.69 6.46 4.52
C LYS A 649 -35.33 6.02 5.83
N VAL A 650 -34.71 6.37 6.96
CA VAL A 650 -35.19 6.05 8.30
C VAL A 650 -36.55 6.76 8.53
N PRO A 651 -37.62 6.03 8.93
CA PRO A 651 -38.92 6.62 9.21
C PRO A 651 -38.91 7.61 10.38
N ASP A 652 -39.94 8.45 10.45
CA ASP A 652 -40.12 9.40 11.55
C ASP A 652 -40.31 8.67 12.89
N GLY A 653 -39.73 9.23 13.95
CA GLY A 653 -39.88 8.76 15.33
C GLY A 653 -38.81 7.76 15.79
N VAL A 654 -37.87 7.37 14.91
CA VAL A 654 -36.75 6.50 15.29
C VAL A 654 -35.70 7.34 16.03
N SER A 655 -35.41 6.97 17.28
CA SER A 655 -34.39 7.63 18.10
C SER A 655 -33.68 6.62 18.99
N ILE A 656 -32.37 6.83 19.18
CA ILE A 656 -31.53 6.01 20.05
C ILE A 656 -31.14 6.85 21.28
N PRO A 657 -31.52 6.45 22.51
CA PRO A 657 -31.13 7.14 23.74
C PRO A 657 -29.62 7.26 23.91
N ALA A 658 -29.18 8.15 24.79
CA ALA A 658 -27.77 8.23 25.22
C ALA A 658 -27.28 6.88 25.75
N GLY A 659 -26.16 6.37 25.23
CA GLY A 659 -25.65 5.02 25.54
C GLY A 659 -26.58 3.87 25.09
N GLY A 660 -27.61 4.17 24.30
CA GLY A 660 -28.57 3.20 23.79
C GLY A 660 -28.12 2.58 22.47
N ARG A 661 -28.79 1.49 22.09
CA ARG A 661 -28.59 0.78 20.83
C ARG A 661 -29.91 0.34 20.23
N LEU A 662 -29.92 0.16 18.92
CA LEU A 662 -31.10 -0.23 18.17
C LEU A 662 -30.73 -1.26 17.12
N VAL A 663 -31.41 -2.41 17.14
CA VAL A 663 -31.27 -3.46 16.13
C VAL A 663 -32.21 -3.15 14.97
N PHE A 664 -31.69 -3.27 13.75
CA PHE A 664 -32.44 -3.18 12.51
C PHE A 664 -32.42 -4.55 11.82
N MET A 665 -33.59 -5.03 11.41
CA MET A 665 -33.73 -6.24 10.59
C MET A 665 -33.47 -5.88 9.13
N ALA A 666 -32.56 -6.62 8.51
CA ALA A 666 -32.23 -6.56 7.10
C ALA A 666 -32.90 -7.73 6.38
N ASP A 667 -34.22 -7.63 6.24
CA ASP A 667 -35.12 -8.69 5.77
C ASP A 667 -35.90 -8.30 4.50
N ASN A 668 -35.83 -7.02 4.09
CA ASN A 668 -36.65 -6.44 3.02
C ASN A 668 -38.16 -6.39 3.33
N GLU A 669 -38.54 -6.30 4.61
CA GLU A 669 -39.94 -6.35 5.07
C GLU A 669 -40.35 -5.11 5.87
N THR A 670 -40.11 -3.92 5.30
CA THR A 670 -40.46 -2.60 5.90
C THR A 670 -41.90 -2.45 6.44
N ALA A 671 -42.84 -3.31 6.04
CA ALA A 671 -44.21 -3.34 6.57
C ALA A 671 -44.30 -3.82 8.03
N GLN A 672 -43.28 -4.54 8.53
CA GLN A 672 -43.23 -5.07 9.89
C GLN A 672 -42.90 -4.00 10.95
N GLY A 673 -42.25 -2.90 10.57
CA GLY A 673 -42.00 -1.78 11.47
C GLY A 673 -40.86 -0.86 11.05
N SER A 674 -40.61 0.19 11.83
CA SER A 674 -39.59 1.20 11.55
C SER A 674 -38.14 0.73 11.70
N GLN A 675 -37.94 -0.52 12.14
CA GLN A 675 -36.64 -1.17 12.30
C GLN A 675 -36.36 -2.21 11.20
N HIS A 676 -37.29 -2.43 10.26
CA HIS A 676 -37.10 -3.34 9.13
C HIS A 676 -36.70 -2.54 7.89
N VAL A 677 -35.54 -2.82 7.32
CA VAL A 677 -35.00 -2.08 6.17
C VAL A 677 -35.45 -2.68 4.84
N SER A 678 -35.38 -1.93 3.74
CA SER A 678 -35.87 -2.36 2.41
C SER A 678 -34.85 -3.17 1.60
N TRP A 679 -34.01 -3.95 2.28
CA TRP A 679 -32.96 -4.77 1.69
C TRP A 679 -32.49 -5.84 2.68
N GLN A 680 -31.79 -6.84 2.18
CA GLN A 680 -31.20 -7.93 2.96
C GLN A 680 -29.69 -7.86 2.92
N LEU A 681 -29.02 -8.38 3.95
CA LEU A 681 -27.57 -8.45 3.96
C LEU A 681 -27.07 -9.65 3.13
N SER A 682 -25.81 -9.59 2.72
CA SER A 682 -25.09 -10.68 2.05
C SER A 682 -24.12 -11.33 3.01
N GLY A 683 -24.35 -12.61 3.35
CA GLY A 683 -23.40 -13.43 4.08
C GLY A 683 -22.04 -13.61 3.39
N ASP A 684 -21.90 -13.25 2.11
CA ASP A 684 -20.60 -13.26 1.39
C ASP A 684 -19.74 -12.02 1.68
N GLY A 685 -20.31 -10.98 2.30
CA GLY A 685 -19.65 -9.71 2.65
C GLY A 685 -20.11 -8.55 1.77
N GLU A 686 -20.22 -7.37 2.38
CA GLU A 686 -20.66 -6.11 1.79
C GLU A 686 -20.34 -4.96 2.76
N ALA A 687 -21.06 -3.82 2.69
CA ALA A 687 -20.84 -2.71 3.61
C ALA A 687 -22.15 -2.15 4.13
N ILE A 688 -22.19 -1.70 5.38
CA ILE A 688 -23.28 -0.89 5.91
C ILE A 688 -22.80 0.56 6.00
N GLY A 689 -23.63 1.51 5.60
CA GLY A 689 -23.37 2.94 5.72
C GLY A 689 -24.58 3.68 6.29
N ILE A 690 -24.32 4.61 7.21
CA ILE A 690 -25.30 5.54 7.77
C ILE A 690 -24.95 6.94 7.23
N TYR A 691 -25.91 7.61 6.62
CA TYR A 691 -25.77 8.97 6.10
C TYR A 691 -26.77 9.89 6.77
N ASP A 692 -26.39 11.16 6.94
CA ASP A 692 -27.24 12.20 7.50
C ASP A 692 -28.46 12.47 6.59
N THR A 693 -29.40 13.27 7.09
CA THR A 693 -30.63 13.73 6.44
C THR A 693 -30.43 14.42 5.08
N ASP A 694 -29.20 14.83 4.75
CA ASP A 694 -28.85 15.39 3.44
C ASP A 694 -28.56 14.31 2.36
N GLY A 695 -28.47 13.04 2.75
CA GLY A 695 -28.18 11.91 1.88
C GLY A 695 -26.76 11.89 1.29
N LYS A 696 -25.84 12.69 1.83
CA LYS A 696 -24.46 12.84 1.33
C LYS A 696 -23.41 12.71 2.43
N THR A 697 -23.71 13.23 3.61
CA THR A 697 -22.76 13.25 4.72
C THR A 697 -22.74 11.89 5.40
N LEU A 698 -21.64 11.16 5.26
CA LEU A 698 -21.44 9.86 5.91
C LEU A 698 -21.24 10.06 7.43
N ILE A 699 -22.02 9.33 8.23
CA ILE A 699 -21.94 9.31 9.70
C ILE A 699 -21.03 8.18 10.18
N ASP A 700 -21.33 6.94 9.80
CA ASP A 700 -20.47 5.78 10.03
C ASP A 700 -20.66 4.75 8.92
N SER A 701 -19.64 3.95 8.66
CA SER A 701 -19.72 2.85 7.71
C SER A 701 -18.80 1.71 8.12
N TYR A 702 -19.21 0.49 7.84
CA TYR A 702 -18.38 -0.69 8.03
C TYR A 702 -18.54 -1.66 6.87
N THR A 703 -17.40 -2.01 6.25
CA THR A 703 -17.33 -3.06 5.23
C THR A 703 -16.93 -4.37 5.91
N PHE A 704 -17.80 -5.38 5.85
CA PHE A 704 -17.56 -6.70 6.41
C PHE A 704 -17.33 -7.74 5.31
N GLY A 705 -16.51 -8.74 5.61
CA GLY A 705 -16.30 -9.89 4.73
C GLY A 705 -17.32 -11.00 5.00
N THR A 706 -17.13 -12.16 4.36
CA THR A 706 -17.99 -13.34 4.52
C THR A 706 -18.28 -13.68 5.99
N GLN A 707 -19.55 -13.82 6.34
CA GLN A 707 -20.04 -14.17 7.67
C GLN A 707 -20.14 -15.69 7.84
N GLN A 708 -20.15 -16.13 9.10
CA GLN A 708 -20.46 -17.52 9.47
C GLN A 708 -21.83 -17.56 10.11
N THR A 709 -22.61 -18.58 9.77
CA THR A 709 -23.91 -18.84 10.38
C THR A 709 -23.84 -18.77 11.92
N ASP A 710 -24.69 -17.94 12.50
CA ASP A 710 -24.84 -17.73 13.95
C ASP A 710 -23.59 -17.17 14.66
N ILE A 711 -22.77 -16.41 13.94
CA ILE A 711 -21.64 -15.66 14.50
C ILE A 711 -21.68 -14.24 13.95
N SER A 712 -21.96 -13.28 14.82
CA SER A 712 -21.93 -11.86 14.46
C SER A 712 -20.52 -11.30 14.51
N ILE A 713 -20.30 -10.23 13.74
CA ILE A 713 -19.13 -9.36 13.84
C ILE A 713 -19.57 -8.01 14.41
N GLY A 714 -18.88 -7.52 15.42
CA GLY A 714 -19.22 -6.27 16.10
C GLY A 714 -18.03 -5.60 16.73
N ARG A 715 -18.21 -4.40 17.26
CA ARG A 715 -17.17 -3.70 18.03
C ARG A 715 -16.87 -4.47 19.31
N ALA A 716 -15.61 -4.68 19.66
CA ALA A 716 -15.19 -5.58 20.75
C ALA A 716 -15.83 -5.23 22.12
N THR A 717 -16.07 -3.93 22.33
CA THR A 717 -17.05 -3.40 23.29
C THR A 717 -17.85 -2.31 22.59
N ASP A 718 -18.99 -1.89 23.14
CA ASP A 718 -19.83 -0.85 22.51
C ASP A 718 -18.99 0.38 22.13
N GLY A 719 -19.07 0.77 20.85
CA GLY A 719 -18.33 1.91 20.30
C GLY A 719 -16.81 1.71 20.10
N ALA A 720 -16.21 0.58 20.48
CA ALA A 720 -14.77 0.35 20.31
C ALA A 720 -14.31 0.42 18.85
N ALA A 721 -13.08 0.91 18.59
CA ALA A 721 -12.48 0.89 17.26
C ALA A 721 -12.16 -0.53 16.76
N ALA A 722 -11.81 -1.43 17.68
CA ALA A 722 -11.53 -2.83 17.36
C ALA A 722 -12.84 -3.60 17.10
N TRP A 723 -12.88 -4.36 16.01
CA TRP A 723 -13.97 -5.28 15.69
C TRP A 723 -13.59 -6.71 16.09
N SER A 724 -14.57 -7.45 16.60
CA SER A 724 -14.45 -8.85 17.00
C SER A 724 -15.68 -9.65 16.63
N TYR A 725 -15.56 -10.98 16.73
CA TYR A 725 -16.66 -11.90 16.52
C TYR A 725 -17.35 -12.21 17.86
N PHE A 726 -18.63 -12.56 17.80
CA PHE A 726 -19.45 -12.87 18.98
C PHE A 726 -20.18 -14.19 18.81
N LYS A 727 -20.07 -15.06 19.82
CA LYS A 727 -20.88 -16.28 19.98
C LYS A 727 -21.02 -16.60 21.48
N PRO A 728 -22.18 -16.37 22.12
CA PRO A 728 -23.41 -15.85 21.51
C PRO A 728 -23.27 -14.40 21.02
N ALA A 729 -24.07 -14.04 20.03
CA ALA A 729 -24.25 -12.66 19.58
C ALA A 729 -24.89 -11.79 20.67
N THR A 730 -24.78 -10.47 20.56
CA THR A 730 -25.27 -9.50 21.56
C THR A 730 -26.35 -8.53 21.07
N PRO A 731 -27.34 -8.92 20.24
CA PRO A 731 -28.36 -8.00 19.75
C PRO A 731 -29.16 -7.37 20.90
N GLY A 732 -29.19 -6.04 20.95
CA GLY A 732 -29.84 -5.26 22.00
C GLY A 732 -29.10 -5.27 23.35
N ALA A 733 -27.98 -5.98 23.47
CA ALA A 733 -27.14 -6.12 24.66
C ALA A 733 -25.77 -5.45 24.46
N ALA A 734 -25.02 -5.26 25.55
CA ALA A 734 -23.72 -4.59 25.46
C ALA A 734 -22.65 -5.57 25.01
N ASN A 735 -21.84 -5.18 24.04
CA ASN A 735 -20.71 -5.98 23.59
C ASN A 735 -19.73 -6.13 24.77
N SER A 736 -19.59 -7.34 25.31
CA SER A 736 -18.85 -7.59 26.56
C SER A 736 -18.19 -8.97 26.64
N SER A 737 -18.21 -9.76 25.56
CA SER A 737 -17.64 -11.12 25.50
C SER A 737 -17.02 -11.45 24.14
N ALA A 738 -16.40 -10.45 23.52
CA ALA A 738 -15.65 -10.58 22.27
C ALA A 738 -14.55 -11.64 22.36
N PHE A 739 -14.31 -12.38 21.27
CA PHE A 739 -13.08 -13.16 21.16
C PHE A 739 -11.88 -12.18 21.21
N ALA A 740 -10.88 -12.46 22.05
CA ALA A 740 -9.61 -11.74 22.00
C ALA A 740 -8.92 -12.16 20.70
N ASN A 741 -9.17 -11.40 19.63
CA ASN A 741 -8.82 -11.65 18.24
C ASN A 741 -7.32 -11.62 18.00
N TRP A 742 -6.62 -12.66 18.43
CA TRP A 742 -5.27 -12.89 17.95
C TRP A 742 -4.97 -14.31 17.55
N ILE A 743 -5.86 -15.30 17.76
CA ILE A 743 -5.67 -16.67 17.24
C ILE A 743 -6.78 -17.02 16.26
N THR A 744 -6.39 -17.46 15.06
CA THR A 744 -7.28 -17.82 13.96
C THR A 744 -6.98 -19.23 13.46
N ASN A 745 -7.92 -19.84 12.74
CA ASN A 745 -7.63 -21.00 11.91
C ASN A 745 -6.63 -20.61 10.80
N GLY A 746 -5.56 -21.38 10.63
CA GLY A 746 -4.45 -21.00 9.74
C GLY A 746 -4.76 -21.08 8.24
N ALA A 747 -5.90 -21.65 7.85
CA ALA A 747 -6.36 -21.69 6.47
C ALA A 747 -7.41 -20.62 6.18
N SER A 748 -8.39 -20.49 7.07
CA SER A 748 -9.55 -19.61 6.86
C SER A 748 -9.40 -18.22 7.45
N PHE A 749 -8.43 -18.03 8.37
CA PHE A 749 -8.25 -16.82 9.17
C PHE A 749 -9.49 -16.39 9.98
N HIS A 750 -10.50 -17.25 10.09
CA HIS A 750 -11.66 -17.00 10.93
C HIS A 750 -11.35 -17.24 12.41
N VAL A 751 -11.96 -16.43 13.27
CA VAL A 751 -11.89 -16.56 14.73
C VAL A 751 -13.18 -17.22 15.20
N ALA A 752 -13.10 -18.48 15.62
CA ALA A 752 -14.21 -19.17 16.30
C ALA A 752 -13.75 -20.44 16.99
N SER A 753 -12.98 -21.29 16.29
CA SER A 753 -12.45 -22.53 16.85
C SER A 753 -11.31 -23.11 16.01
N VAL A 754 -10.48 -23.93 16.64
CA VAL A 754 -9.45 -24.76 15.99
C VAL A 754 -9.54 -26.19 16.51
N ALA A 755 -9.12 -27.16 15.71
CA ALA A 755 -9.12 -28.57 16.10
C ALA A 755 -7.74 -29.03 16.54
N PRO A 756 -7.64 -30.09 17.36
CA PRO A 756 -6.36 -30.74 17.64
C PRO A 756 -5.63 -31.11 16.34
N ALA A 757 -4.31 -30.90 16.34
CA ALA A 757 -3.42 -31.07 15.18
C ALA A 757 -3.65 -30.13 13.98
N ALA A 758 -4.59 -29.18 14.05
CA ALA A 758 -4.80 -28.16 13.02
C ALA A 758 -3.66 -27.12 12.98
N LEU A 759 -3.52 -26.44 11.84
CA LEU A 759 -2.72 -25.23 11.70
C LEU A 759 -3.52 -24.03 12.16
N ALA A 760 -2.87 -23.14 12.90
CA ALA A 760 -3.43 -21.92 13.44
C ALA A 760 -2.43 -20.78 13.35
N SER A 761 -2.95 -19.55 13.34
CA SER A 761 -2.16 -18.33 13.25
C SER A 761 -2.45 -17.45 14.45
N ALA A 762 -1.41 -17.12 15.20
CA ALA A 762 -1.41 -16.17 16.30
C ALA A 762 -0.84 -14.81 15.82
N PHE A 763 -1.48 -13.69 16.14
CA PHE A 763 -1.03 -12.35 15.76
C PHE A 763 -0.56 -11.56 16.98
N GLY A 764 0.40 -10.66 16.79
CA GLY A 764 0.89 -9.82 17.88
C GLY A 764 2.03 -8.93 17.43
N GLN A 765 2.34 -7.88 18.19
CA GLN A 765 3.41 -6.95 17.84
C GLN A 765 4.74 -7.32 18.50
N ASN A 766 5.84 -6.96 17.83
CA ASN A 766 7.21 -7.08 18.29
C ASN A 766 7.58 -8.50 18.74
N LEU A 767 7.05 -9.51 18.06
CA LEU A 767 7.26 -10.91 18.44
C LEU A 767 8.71 -11.36 18.19
N THR A 768 9.32 -10.87 17.11
CA THR A 768 10.73 -11.05 16.78
C THR A 768 11.21 -9.92 15.86
N ALA A 769 12.52 -9.72 15.72
CA ALA A 769 13.10 -8.68 14.88
C ALA A 769 12.95 -8.96 13.38
N SER A 770 12.90 -10.23 12.98
CA SER A 770 12.78 -10.68 11.57
C SER A 770 12.10 -12.04 11.49
N GLY A 771 11.45 -12.36 10.38
CA GLY A 771 10.82 -13.67 10.17
C GLY A 771 11.79 -14.85 10.32
N VAL A 772 11.38 -15.87 11.06
CA VAL A 772 12.10 -17.14 11.28
C VAL A 772 11.15 -18.31 11.00
N SER A 773 11.54 -19.21 10.11
CA SER A 773 10.80 -20.46 9.83
C SER A 773 11.48 -21.65 10.48
N ALA A 774 10.69 -22.67 10.86
CA ALA A 774 11.23 -23.95 11.34
C ALA A 774 12.00 -24.67 10.22
N SER A 775 13.15 -25.26 10.57
CA SER A 775 14.04 -25.91 9.60
C SER A 775 13.80 -27.42 9.40
N GLY A 776 12.79 -27.99 10.08
CA GLY A 776 12.49 -29.43 9.97
C GLY A 776 11.39 -29.90 10.92
N THR A 777 11.13 -31.21 10.88
CA THR A 777 10.13 -31.89 11.73
C THR A 777 10.82 -32.86 12.70
N PRO A 778 10.39 -32.97 13.98
CA PRO A 778 9.24 -32.29 14.60
C PRO A 778 9.46 -30.78 14.73
N LEU A 779 8.37 -30.01 14.66
CA LEU A 779 8.43 -28.55 14.76
C LEU A 779 8.93 -28.12 16.16
N PRO A 780 9.77 -27.07 16.26
CA PRO A 780 10.25 -26.58 17.53
C PRO A 780 9.14 -25.91 18.33
N THR A 781 9.14 -26.06 19.65
CA THR A 781 8.21 -25.35 20.56
C THR A 781 8.71 -23.97 21.00
N THR A 782 9.93 -23.61 20.59
CA THR A 782 10.51 -22.27 20.70
C THR A 782 11.17 -21.91 19.38
N LEU A 783 10.78 -20.78 18.76
CA LEU A 783 11.30 -20.33 17.47
C LEU A 783 11.47 -18.80 17.51
N GLY A 784 12.61 -18.29 17.05
CA GLY A 784 12.89 -16.84 17.11
C GLY A 784 12.85 -16.24 18.52
N GLY A 785 13.05 -17.04 19.57
CA GLY A 785 12.93 -16.63 20.97
C GLY A 785 11.50 -16.58 21.51
N VAL A 786 10.49 -16.96 20.70
CA VAL A 786 9.07 -16.98 21.07
C VAL A 786 8.60 -18.39 21.42
N THR A 787 7.73 -18.49 22.42
CA THR A 787 7.01 -19.72 22.79
C THR A 787 5.51 -19.43 22.88
N LEU A 788 4.66 -20.35 22.43
CA LEU A 788 3.21 -20.28 22.62
C LEU A 788 2.76 -21.48 23.47
N THR A 789 2.18 -21.21 24.63
CA THR A 789 1.62 -22.22 25.54
C THR A 789 0.10 -22.19 25.47
N LEU A 790 -0.51 -23.35 25.24
CA LEU A 790 -1.97 -23.54 25.28
C LEU A 790 -2.35 -24.39 26.49
N THR A 791 -3.26 -23.92 27.32
CA THR A 791 -3.84 -24.64 28.46
C THR A 791 -5.27 -24.99 28.14
N ASP A 792 -5.59 -26.27 28.02
CA ASP A 792 -6.92 -26.74 27.62
C ASP A 792 -7.97 -26.68 28.76
N SER A 793 -9.20 -27.08 28.44
CA SER A 793 -10.32 -27.13 29.38
C SER A 793 -10.15 -28.12 30.54
N ALA A 794 -9.19 -29.05 30.43
CA ALA A 794 -8.79 -29.96 31.49
C ALA A 794 -7.63 -29.39 32.34
N ASN A 795 -7.28 -28.11 32.14
CA ASN A 795 -6.16 -27.40 32.76
C ASN A 795 -4.78 -28.01 32.46
N VAL A 796 -4.62 -28.69 31.31
CA VAL A 796 -3.34 -29.25 30.87
C VAL A 796 -2.64 -28.27 29.92
N ALA A 797 -1.46 -27.79 30.32
CA ALA A 797 -0.66 -26.84 29.55
C ALA A 797 0.33 -27.55 28.60
N ARG A 798 0.41 -27.08 27.35
CA ARG A 798 1.29 -27.61 26.30
C ARG A 798 1.91 -26.48 25.50
N ASN A 799 3.18 -26.61 25.15
CA ASN A 799 3.77 -25.70 24.17
C ASN A 799 3.37 -26.13 22.76
N ALA A 800 2.85 -25.20 21.98
CA ALA A 800 2.48 -25.40 20.60
C ALA A 800 3.74 -25.57 19.73
N PRO A 801 3.79 -26.58 18.83
CA PRO A 801 4.83 -26.66 17.82
C PRO A 801 4.72 -25.50 16.82
N LEU A 802 5.81 -24.76 16.59
CA LEU A 802 5.86 -23.51 15.82
C LEU A 802 6.42 -23.74 14.42
N LEU A 803 5.71 -23.26 13.40
CA LEU A 803 6.08 -23.33 11.99
C LEU A 803 6.84 -22.07 11.55
N PHE A 804 6.39 -20.91 12.00
CA PHE A 804 6.94 -19.60 11.63
C PHE A 804 6.73 -18.59 12.77
N VAL A 805 7.68 -17.68 12.97
CA VAL A 805 7.57 -16.52 13.87
C VAL A 805 8.13 -15.30 13.14
N GLY A 806 7.30 -14.28 12.92
CA GLY A 806 7.69 -12.98 12.38
C GLY A 806 7.28 -11.84 13.30
N PRO A 807 7.66 -10.58 13.00
CA PRO A 807 7.41 -9.45 13.88
C PRO A 807 5.94 -9.26 14.29
N GLY A 808 5.02 -9.65 13.39
CA GLY A 808 3.56 -9.51 13.53
C GLY A 808 2.77 -10.81 13.76
N GLN A 809 3.38 -11.99 13.59
CA GLN A 809 2.64 -13.26 13.52
C GLN A 809 3.45 -14.48 13.97
N VAL A 810 2.77 -15.47 14.56
CA VAL A 810 3.24 -16.84 14.79
C VAL A 810 2.31 -17.82 14.10
N ASN A 811 2.83 -18.72 13.28
CA ASN A 811 2.08 -19.85 12.74
C ASN A 811 2.49 -21.12 13.48
N PHE A 812 1.51 -21.89 13.94
CA PHE A 812 1.74 -23.02 14.83
C PHE A 812 0.75 -24.17 14.55
N GLN A 813 1.11 -25.37 14.99
CA GLN A 813 0.20 -26.50 15.06
C GLN A 813 -0.46 -26.55 16.44
N VAL A 814 -1.78 -26.70 16.49
CA VAL A 814 -2.48 -26.99 17.75
C VAL A 814 -2.04 -28.38 18.25
N PRO A 815 -1.65 -28.54 19.53
CA PRO A 815 -1.24 -29.85 20.05
C PRO A 815 -2.33 -30.92 19.81
N ALA A 816 -1.91 -32.12 19.43
CA ALA A 816 -2.80 -33.17 18.93
C ALA A 816 -3.72 -33.78 20.01
N ASP A 817 -3.42 -33.55 21.28
CA ASP A 817 -4.09 -34.13 22.45
C ASP A 817 -4.86 -33.09 23.30
N MET A 818 -5.16 -31.91 22.73
CA MET A 818 -5.94 -30.87 23.40
C MET A 818 -7.38 -31.33 23.66
N ALA A 819 -7.86 -31.15 24.90
CA ALA A 819 -9.25 -31.41 25.25
C ALA A 819 -10.23 -30.40 24.61
N LYS A 820 -11.42 -30.88 24.20
CA LYS A 820 -12.50 -30.01 23.68
C LYS A 820 -12.92 -28.99 24.74
N GLY A 821 -13.14 -27.76 24.33
CA GLY A 821 -13.58 -26.66 25.18
C GLY A 821 -12.63 -25.46 25.11
N ARG A 822 -12.89 -24.47 25.95
CA ARG A 822 -12.09 -23.24 25.98
C ARG A 822 -10.66 -23.55 26.42
N ALA A 823 -9.69 -23.06 25.67
CA ALA A 823 -8.29 -23.10 26.01
C ALA A 823 -7.74 -21.68 26.20
N ASN A 824 -6.85 -21.50 27.17
CA ASN A 824 -6.11 -20.26 27.38
C ASN A 824 -4.79 -20.33 26.61
N ALA A 825 -4.43 -19.25 25.92
CA ALA A 825 -3.20 -19.12 25.18
C ALA A 825 -2.28 -18.09 25.87
N VAL A 826 -1.00 -18.43 26.02
CA VAL A 826 0.03 -17.55 26.54
C VAL A 826 1.20 -17.58 25.57
N LEU A 827 1.38 -16.49 24.83
CA LEU A 827 2.57 -16.28 24.00
C LEU A 827 3.61 -15.54 24.83
N ARG A 828 4.84 -16.06 24.89
CA ARG A 828 5.98 -15.44 25.57
C ARG A 828 7.03 -15.01 24.55
N ARG A 829 7.44 -13.75 24.62
CA ARG A 829 8.47 -13.14 23.77
C ARG A 829 9.88 -13.37 24.32
N GLN A 830 10.89 -13.07 23.49
CA GLN A 830 12.31 -13.16 23.85
C GLN A 830 12.69 -12.24 25.01
N ASP A 831 12.05 -11.08 25.12
CA ASP A 831 12.28 -10.08 26.19
C ASP A 831 11.64 -10.48 27.53
N GLY A 832 10.91 -11.60 27.58
CA GLY A 832 10.24 -12.11 28.77
C GLY A 832 8.80 -11.60 28.97
N THR A 833 8.31 -10.71 28.11
CA THR A 833 6.90 -10.26 28.13
C THR A 833 5.97 -11.34 27.55
N SER A 834 4.69 -11.27 27.91
CA SER A 834 3.68 -12.23 27.45
C SER A 834 2.44 -11.54 26.88
N VAL A 835 1.79 -12.21 25.93
CA VAL A 835 0.43 -11.90 25.43
C VAL A 835 -0.47 -13.07 25.80
N THR A 836 -1.64 -12.78 26.36
CA THR A 836 -2.62 -13.80 26.72
C THR A 836 -3.86 -13.73 25.83
N GLY A 837 -4.52 -14.87 25.66
CA GLY A 837 -5.70 -15.02 24.80
C GLY A 837 -6.49 -16.26 25.14
N SER A 838 -7.56 -16.47 24.39
CA SER A 838 -8.29 -17.74 24.44
C SER A 838 -8.71 -18.17 23.05
N LEU A 839 -8.86 -19.47 22.87
CA LEU A 839 -9.38 -20.10 21.66
C LEU A 839 -10.30 -21.25 22.06
N LEU A 840 -11.29 -21.56 21.22
CA LEU A 840 -12.14 -22.73 21.42
C LEU A 840 -11.52 -23.94 20.71
N ILE A 841 -11.28 -25.01 21.45
CA ILE A 841 -10.87 -26.30 20.88
C ILE A 841 -12.12 -27.12 20.58
N GLU A 842 -12.26 -27.55 19.33
CA GLU A 842 -13.34 -28.42 18.90
C GLU A 842 -12.82 -29.70 18.24
N THR A 843 -13.66 -30.74 18.20
CA THR A 843 -13.28 -32.02 17.58
C THR A 843 -13.01 -31.86 16.07
N VAL A 844 -13.82 -31.04 15.40
CA VAL A 844 -13.70 -30.72 13.97
C VAL A 844 -13.90 -29.21 13.82
N ALA A 845 -12.92 -28.53 13.24
CA ALA A 845 -12.91 -27.07 13.01
C ALA A 845 -12.18 -26.77 11.69
N PRO A 846 -12.83 -27.11 10.56
CA PRO A 846 -12.19 -27.11 9.25
C PRO A 846 -11.95 -25.69 8.72
N GLY A 847 -10.83 -25.49 8.03
CA GLY A 847 -10.54 -24.33 7.19
C GLY A 847 -9.96 -24.77 5.85
N LEU A 848 -10.37 -24.15 4.75
CA LEU A 848 -9.93 -24.43 3.37
C LEU A 848 -8.95 -23.35 2.94
N PHE A 849 -7.76 -23.75 2.47
CA PHE A 849 -6.73 -22.77 2.11
C PHE A 849 -7.12 -22.01 0.85
N ALA A 850 -7.13 -20.68 0.96
CA ALA A 850 -7.23 -19.77 -0.18
C ALA A 850 -5.84 -19.27 -0.59
N ALA A 851 -5.65 -19.01 -1.88
CA ALA A 851 -4.37 -18.62 -2.46
C ALA A 851 -3.85 -17.26 -1.96
N ASN A 852 -4.76 -16.37 -1.53
CA ASN A 852 -4.44 -14.99 -1.11
C ASN A 852 -4.05 -14.84 0.36
N ALA A 853 -3.80 -15.93 1.08
CA ALA A 853 -3.38 -15.88 2.49
C ALA A 853 -4.37 -15.20 3.46
N ASN A 854 -5.65 -15.10 3.09
CA ASN A 854 -6.67 -14.41 3.88
C ASN A 854 -7.97 -15.23 4.04
N GLY A 855 -7.94 -16.51 3.65
CA GLY A 855 -9.12 -17.40 3.70
C GLY A 855 -10.19 -17.10 2.65
N GLN A 856 -9.94 -16.17 1.71
CA GLN A 856 -10.92 -15.71 0.72
C GLN A 856 -10.39 -15.73 -0.72
N GLY A 857 -11.32 -15.73 -1.68
CA GLY A 857 -11.02 -15.73 -3.10
C GLY A 857 -10.65 -17.10 -3.64
N VAL A 858 -9.69 -17.17 -4.56
CA VAL A 858 -9.36 -18.39 -5.30
C VAL A 858 -8.80 -19.46 -4.36
N GLY A 859 -9.31 -20.69 -4.47
CA GLY A 859 -8.85 -21.80 -3.65
C GLY A 859 -7.42 -22.23 -4.01
N ALA A 860 -6.60 -22.50 -3.00
CA ALA A 860 -5.35 -23.24 -3.19
C ALA A 860 -5.68 -24.71 -3.43
N ILE A 861 -6.13 -25.05 -4.65
CA ILE A 861 -6.72 -26.33 -5.01
C ILE A 861 -5.91 -26.99 -6.14
N GLY A 862 -5.60 -28.28 -5.99
CA GLY A 862 -5.04 -29.08 -7.06
C GLY A 862 -6.12 -29.60 -7.99
N ALA A 863 -5.84 -29.69 -9.29
CA ALA A 863 -6.77 -30.27 -10.27
C ALA A 863 -6.03 -31.19 -11.25
N VAL A 864 -6.68 -32.29 -11.63
CA VAL A 864 -6.21 -33.21 -12.68
C VAL A 864 -7.35 -33.62 -13.57
N ARG A 865 -7.09 -33.61 -14.88
CA ARG A 865 -7.91 -34.26 -15.89
C ARG A 865 -7.38 -35.66 -16.18
N VAL A 866 -8.27 -36.65 -16.17
CA VAL A 866 -8.00 -38.04 -16.52
C VAL A 866 -8.73 -38.34 -17.83
N ALA A 867 -7.98 -38.62 -18.89
CA ALA A 867 -8.54 -39.00 -20.18
C ALA A 867 -9.02 -40.46 -20.20
N ALA A 868 -9.74 -40.86 -21.27
CA ALA A 868 -10.30 -42.21 -21.40
C ALA A 868 -9.26 -43.35 -21.36
N ASP A 869 -8.03 -43.06 -21.80
CA ASP A 869 -6.88 -43.98 -21.76
C ASP A 869 -6.19 -44.02 -20.37
N ASN A 870 -6.74 -43.31 -19.38
CA ASN A 870 -6.21 -43.07 -18.03
C ASN A 870 -5.00 -42.14 -17.97
N THR A 871 -4.67 -41.43 -19.05
CA THR A 871 -3.64 -40.38 -19.02
C THR A 871 -4.07 -39.25 -18.09
N GLN A 872 -3.20 -38.87 -17.15
CA GLN A 872 -3.46 -37.81 -16.17
C GLN A 872 -2.72 -36.53 -16.55
N THR A 873 -3.45 -35.42 -16.65
CA THR A 873 -2.92 -34.09 -16.96
C THR A 873 -3.22 -33.15 -15.78
N PRO A 874 -2.20 -32.63 -15.07
CA PRO A 874 -2.38 -31.57 -14.09
C PRO A 874 -2.97 -30.32 -14.74
N LEU A 875 -3.94 -29.70 -14.06
CA LEU A 875 -4.55 -28.44 -14.46
C LEU A 875 -4.15 -27.35 -13.48
N GLN A 876 -3.88 -26.16 -14.01
CA GLN A 876 -3.68 -24.97 -13.20
C GLN A 876 -5.05 -24.38 -12.81
N VAL A 877 -5.26 -24.13 -11.52
CA VAL A 877 -6.53 -23.61 -10.96
C VAL A 877 -6.43 -22.13 -10.59
N MET A 878 -5.22 -21.63 -10.37
CA MET A 878 -4.95 -20.28 -9.92
C MET A 878 -3.70 -19.70 -10.59
N ASN A 879 -3.68 -18.39 -10.76
CA ASN A 879 -2.54 -17.63 -11.25
C ASN A 879 -2.41 -16.35 -10.44
N TYR A 880 -1.19 -15.91 -10.13
CA TYR A 880 -1.00 -14.61 -9.48
C TYR A 880 -1.18 -13.50 -10.52
N ASP A 881 -2.16 -12.63 -10.31
CA ASP A 881 -2.37 -11.42 -11.09
C ASP A 881 -1.66 -10.27 -10.38
N SER A 882 -0.52 -9.86 -10.94
CA SER A 882 0.28 -8.77 -10.39
C SER A 882 -0.33 -7.38 -10.58
N ALA A 883 -1.28 -7.20 -11.50
CA ALA A 883 -2.00 -5.93 -11.62
C ALA A 883 -2.96 -5.75 -10.44
N GLN A 884 -3.61 -6.84 -10.03
CA GLN A 884 -4.54 -6.86 -8.90
C GLN A 884 -3.86 -7.22 -7.57
N GLN A 885 -2.56 -7.55 -7.60
CA GLN A 885 -1.75 -8.02 -6.47
C GLN A 885 -2.40 -9.20 -5.72
N ARG A 886 -3.13 -10.06 -6.43
CA ARG A 886 -3.86 -11.21 -5.87
C ARG A 886 -3.88 -12.39 -6.82
N PHE A 887 -4.08 -13.59 -6.31
CA PHE A 887 -4.39 -14.76 -7.12
C PHE A 887 -5.80 -14.65 -7.72
N VAL A 888 -5.90 -14.95 -9.00
CA VAL A 888 -7.12 -15.05 -9.81
C VAL A 888 -7.32 -16.48 -10.31
N ALA A 889 -8.57 -16.89 -10.51
CA ALA A 889 -8.91 -18.25 -10.89
C ALA A 889 -8.60 -18.48 -12.37
N VAL A 890 -7.92 -19.59 -12.67
CA VAL A 890 -7.65 -20.04 -14.05
C VAL A 890 -8.81 -20.94 -14.49
N PRO A 891 -9.44 -20.70 -15.66
CA PRO A 891 -10.53 -21.54 -16.15
C PRO A 891 -10.11 -23.01 -16.31
N ILE A 892 -10.79 -23.90 -15.59
CA ILE A 892 -10.60 -25.34 -15.64
C ILE A 892 -11.40 -25.90 -16.82
N ASN A 893 -10.68 -26.37 -17.84
CA ASN A 893 -11.29 -27.03 -18.99
C ASN A 893 -11.56 -28.52 -18.72
N LEU A 894 -12.84 -28.92 -18.73
CA LEU A 894 -13.26 -30.29 -18.44
C LEU A 894 -12.85 -31.33 -19.51
N GLY A 895 -12.37 -30.90 -20.68
CA GLY A 895 -11.92 -31.75 -21.79
C GLY A 895 -13.04 -32.45 -22.53
N ALA A 896 -12.69 -33.49 -23.30
CA ALA A 896 -13.64 -34.28 -24.10
C ALA A 896 -14.67 -34.99 -23.19
N GLU A 897 -15.84 -35.38 -23.69
CA GLU A 897 -16.92 -35.98 -22.88
C GLU A 897 -16.49 -37.20 -22.04
N THR A 898 -15.51 -37.96 -22.53
CA THR A 898 -14.97 -39.14 -21.85
C THR A 898 -13.98 -38.81 -20.72
N ASP A 899 -13.51 -37.57 -20.64
CA ASP A 899 -12.54 -37.14 -19.63
C ASP A 899 -13.21 -36.95 -18.26
N LYS A 900 -12.42 -37.06 -17.19
CA LYS A 900 -12.86 -36.89 -15.81
C LYS A 900 -11.93 -35.93 -15.10
N VAL A 901 -12.46 -34.86 -14.51
CA VAL A 901 -11.67 -33.91 -13.70
C VAL A 901 -11.88 -34.18 -12.22
N PHE A 902 -10.79 -34.27 -11.46
CA PHE A 902 -10.78 -34.45 -10.02
C PHE A 902 -10.06 -33.26 -9.37
N LEU A 903 -10.53 -32.84 -8.20
CA LEU A 903 -9.91 -31.77 -7.41
C LEU A 903 -9.35 -32.32 -6.09
N SER A 904 -8.21 -31.78 -5.68
CA SER A 904 -7.58 -31.97 -4.36
C SER A 904 -7.73 -30.67 -3.58
N LEU A 905 -8.61 -30.67 -2.59
CA LEU A 905 -8.83 -29.55 -1.68
C LEU A 905 -7.86 -29.70 -0.49
N TYR A 906 -7.13 -28.63 -0.14
CA TYR A 906 -6.20 -28.63 1.00
C TYR A 906 -6.80 -27.82 2.15
N LEU A 907 -6.91 -28.46 3.31
CA LEU A 907 -7.60 -27.92 4.49
C LEU A 907 -6.73 -28.03 5.74
N THR A 908 -7.23 -27.55 6.87
CA THR A 908 -6.76 -27.92 8.19
C THR A 908 -7.93 -28.09 9.16
N GLY A 909 -7.76 -28.88 10.22
CA GLY A 909 -8.76 -29.07 11.28
C GLY A 909 -9.83 -30.13 10.98
N LEU A 910 -9.57 -31.05 10.05
CA LEU A 910 -10.43 -32.18 9.70
C LEU A 910 -10.11 -33.48 10.43
N ARG A 911 -9.06 -33.51 11.26
CA ARG A 911 -8.54 -34.75 11.88
C ARG A 911 -9.56 -35.50 12.75
N GLY A 912 -10.56 -34.82 13.30
CA GLY A 912 -11.63 -35.44 14.08
C GLY A 912 -12.79 -36.02 13.26
N VAL A 913 -12.77 -35.91 11.93
CA VAL A 913 -13.75 -36.57 11.06
C VAL A 913 -13.47 -38.06 11.06
N LEU A 914 -14.45 -38.86 11.50
CA LEU A 914 -14.28 -40.32 11.63
C LEU A 914 -14.78 -41.08 10.40
N ASN A 915 -15.74 -40.51 9.66
CA ASN A 915 -16.31 -41.10 8.45
C ASN A 915 -16.33 -40.09 7.31
N SER A 916 -15.98 -40.53 6.09
CA SER A 916 -16.02 -39.66 4.91
C SER A 916 -17.43 -39.16 4.57
N SER A 917 -18.50 -39.83 5.04
CA SER A 917 -19.89 -39.39 4.89
C SER A 917 -20.22 -38.12 5.70
N GLU A 918 -19.38 -37.75 6.66
CA GLU A 918 -19.52 -36.50 7.41
C GLU A 918 -19.02 -35.30 6.60
N VAL A 919 -18.35 -35.54 5.46
CA VAL A 919 -17.86 -34.49 4.56
C VAL A 919 -18.72 -34.47 3.29
N THR A 920 -19.32 -33.33 3.02
CA THR A 920 -20.00 -33.05 1.76
C THR A 920 -19.30 -31.89 1.07
N VAL A 921 -19.28 -31.92 -0.27
CA VAL A 921 -18.66 -30.87 -1.07
C VAL A 921 -19.59 -30.52 -2.23
N GLU A 922 -19.79 -29.22 -2.40
CA GLU A 922 -20.52 -28.64 -3.52
C GLU A 922 -19.60 -27.72 -4.33
N VAL A 923 -19.76 -27.76 -5.65
CA VAL A 923 -19.08 -26.84 -6.56
C VAL A 923 -20.15 -26.16 -7.39
N GLY A 924 -20.24 -24.83 -7.32
CA GLY A 924 -21.28 -24.05 -8.01
C GLY A 924 -22.71 -24.50 -7.68
N GLY A 925 -22.95 -24.91 -6.42
CA GLY A 925 -24.23 -25.45 -5.94
C GLY A 925 -24.55 -26.88 -6.40
N VAL A 926 -23.59 -27.59 -7.01
CA VAL A 926 -23.76 -28.98 -7.44
C VAL A 926 -22.94 -29.89 -6.54
N ALA A 927 -23.58 -30.88 -5.92
CA ALA A 927 -22.90 -31.88 -5.09
C ALA A 927 -21.86 -32.67 -5.90
N VAL A 928 -20.65 -32.79 -5.38
CA VAL A 928 -19.54 -33.54 -5.99
C VAL A 928 -19.14 -34.70 -5.09
N PRO A 929 -18.94 -35.92 -5.62
CA PRO A 929 -18.56 -37.08 -4.81
C PRO A 929 -17.21 -36.87 -4.10
N VAL A 930 -17.18 -37.13 -2.79
CA VAL A 930 -15.96 -37.17 -1.99
C VAL A 930 -15.32 -38.55 -2.14
N THR A 931 -14.07 -38.57 -2.59
CA THR A 931 -13.29 -39.79 -2.87
C THR A 931 -12.20 -40.06 -1.84
N TYR A 932 -11.81 -39.04 -1.07
CA TYR A 932 -10.83 -39.14 0.01
C TYR A 932 -11.05 -38.04 1.04
N VAL A 933 -10.88 -38.36 2.31
CA VAL A 933 -10.78 -37.41 3.43
C VAL A 933 -9.67 -37.90 4.34
N GLY A 934 -8.75 -37.02 4.71
CA GLY A 934 -7.78 -37.33 5.76
C GLY A 934 -6.54 -36.46 5.75
N ALA A 935 -5.56 -36.92 6.50
CA ALA A 935 -4.25 -36.30 6.63
C ALA A 935 -3.51 -36.20 5.29
N GLN A 936 -3.03 -35.02 4.93
CA GLN A 936 -1.92 -34.92 3.98
C GLN A 936 -0.64 -35.39 4.71
N SER A 937 0.14 -36.27 4.10
CA SER A 937 1.20 -37.02 4.80
C SER A 937 2.56 -36.33 4.85
N GLU A 938 2.75 -35.28 4.07
CA GLU A 938 4.03 -34.60 3.85
C GLU A 938 4.15 -33.33 4.72
N TYR A 939 3.02 -32.68 5.02
CA TYR A 939 2.99 -31.43 5.78
C TYR A 939 2.20 -31.58 7.08
N ILE A 940 2.83 -31.11 8.17
CA ILE A 940 2.25 -31.12 9.50
C ILE A 940 0.99 -30.24 9.51
N GLY A 941 -0.08 -30.77 10.09
CA GLY A 941 -1.36 -30.08 10.25
C GLY A 941 -2.15 -29.82 8.96
N LEU A 942 -1.65 -30.24 7.80
CA LEU A 942 -2.36 -30.15 6.53
C LEU A 942 -3.29 -31.35 6.34
N ASP A 943 -4.52 -31.08 5.94
CA ASP A 943 -5.56 -32.04 5.60
C ASP A 943 -5.88 -31.98 4.11
N GLN A 944 -6.45 -33.06 3.58
CA GLN A 944 -6.80 -33.18 2.17
C GLN A 944 -8.17 -33.83 2.00
N VAL A 945 -8.97 -33.25 1.10
CA VAL A 945 -10.21 -33.83 0.60
C VAL A 945 -10.12 -33.93 -0.92
N ASN A 946 -10.27 -35.13 -1.48
CA ASN A 946 -10.31 -35.30 -2.94
C ASN A 946 -11.75 -35.48 -3.39
N ILE A 947 -12.13 -34.76 -4.43
CA ILE A 947 -13.49 -34.81 -4.99
C ILE A 947 -13.46 -35.10 -6.48
N GLY A 948 -14.52 -35.74 -6.97
CA GLY A 948 -14.78 -35.89 -8.39
C GLY A 948 -15.33 -37.26 -8.78
N PRO A 949 -15.60 -37.47 -10.08
CA PRO A 949 -15.39 -36.50 -11.15
C PRO A 949 -16.31 -35.28 -11.05
N LEU A 950 -15.84 -34.10 -11.47
CA LEU A 950 -16.68 -32.89 -11.55
C LEU A 950 -17.85 -33.13 -12.52
N PRO A 951 -19.11 -32.82 -12.12
CA PRO A 951 -20.27 -32.92 -12.99
C PRO A 951 -20.15 -32.04 -14.23
N ARG A 952 -20.55 -32.57 -15.39
CA ARG A 952 -20.53 -31.81 -16.66
C ARG A 952 -21.50 -30.64 -16.70
N SER A 953 -22.51 -30.62 -15.83
CA SER A 953 -23.42 -29.49 -15.63
C SER A 953 -22.73 -28.21 -15.12
N LEU A 954 -21.45 -28.29 -14.75
CA LEU A 954 -20.62 -27.16 -14.35
C LEU A 954 -19.89 -26.48 -15.52
N ALA A 955 -19.84 -27.09 -16.70
CA ALA A 955 -19.16 -26.52 -17.87
C ALA A 955 -19.77 -25.14 -18.21
N GLY A 956 -18.91 -24.17 -18.52
CA GLY A 956 -19.30 -22.82 -18.89
C GLY A 956 -19.90 -21.96 -17.77
N ARG A 957 -19.88 -22.41 -16.51
CA ARG A 957 -20.41 -21.62 -15.38
C ARG A 957 -19.50 -20.47 -14.95
N GLY A 958 -18.26 -20.42 -15.46
CA GLY A 958 -17.29 -19.40 -15.09
C GLY A 958 -16.83 -19.58 -13.64
N GLU A 959 -16.67 -18.47 -12.91
CA GLU A 959 -16.27 -18.52 -11.52
C GLU A 959 -17.41 -19.04 -10.61
N VAL A 960 -17.11 -20.09 -9.85
CA VAL A 960 -18.07 -20.77 -8.97
C VAL A 960 -17.45 -21.03 -7.59
N GLN A 961 -18.30 -21.08 -6.57
CA GLN A 961 -17.88 -21.36 -5.20
C GLN A 961 -17.62 -22.87 -5.01
N VAL A 962 -16.61 -23.19 -4.21
CA VAL A 962 -16.37 -24.52 -3.63
C VAL A 962 -16.77 -24.44 -2.16
N VAL A 963 -17.81 -25.19 -1.80
CA VAL A 963 -18.34 -25.24 -0.44
C VAL A 963 -18.06 -26.62 0.13
N VAL A 964 -17.28 -26.67 1.21
CA VAL A 964 -17.07 -27.89 1.97
C VAL A 964 -17.89 -27.78 3.25
N THR A 965 -18.54 -28.88 3.64
CA THR A 965 -19.16 -29.01 4.96
C THR A 965 -18.62 -30.27 5.62
N ALA A 966 -18.06 -30.18 6.82
CA ALA A 966 -17.54 -31.31 7.58
C ALA A 966 -18.18 -31.39 8.97
N SER A 967 -18.79 -32.54 9.28
CA SER A 967 -19.50 -32.80 10.54
C SER A 967 -20.50 -31.69 10.90
N GLY A 968 -21.26 -31.21 9.89
CA GLY A 968 -22.26 -30.14 10.03
C GLY A 968 -21.70 -28.72 10.00
N LYS A 969 -20.38 -28.54 9.89
CA LYS A 969 -19.74 -27.21 9.86
C LYS A 969 -19.32 -26.84 8.45
N ARG A 970 -19.84 -25.73 7.94
CA ARG A 970 -19.40 -25.14 6.68
C ARG A 970 -18.00 -24.54 6.86
N VAL A 971 -17.15 -24.80 5.87
CA VAL A 971 -15.81 -24.23 5.78
C VAL A 971 -15.88 -22.86 5.10
N ASN A 972 -14.83 -22.03 5.21
CA ASN A 972 -14.73 -20.80 4.41
C ASN A 972 -14.87 -21.10 2.91
N ARG A 973 -15.49 -20.16 2.20
CA ARG A 973 -15.78 -20.30 0.77
C ARG A 973 -14.55 -19.86 -0.03
N VAL A 974 -14.20 -20.67 -1.03
CA VAL A 974 -13.18 -20.32 -2.02
C VAL A 974 -13.76 -20.48 -3.42
N THR A 975 -13.19 -19.79 -4.41
CA THR A 975 -13.64 -19.87 -5.79
C THR A 975 -12.70 -20.68 -6.68
N ILE A 976 -13.27 -21.27 -7.72
CA ILE A 976 -12.57 -21.83 -8.88
C ILE A 976 -13.30 -21.38 -10.14
N ASN A 977 -12.61 -21.36 -11.29
CA ASN A 977 -13.23 -21.01 -12.57
C ASN A 977 -13.39 -22.26 -13.43
N ILE A 978 -14.57 -22.51 -13.99
CA ILE A 978 -14.86 -23.68 -14.83
C ILE A 978 -15.26 -23.19 -16.23
N GLN A 979 -14.50 -23.64 -17.22
CA GLN A 979 -14.69 -23.32 -18.64
C GLN A 979 -15.76 -24.21 -19.29
#